data_AF-A0A7H8PW02-F1
#
_entry.id   AF-A0A7H8PW02-F1
#
_cell.length_a   1.000
_cell.length_b   1.000
_cell.length_c   1.000
_cell.angle_alpha   90.00
_cell.angle_beta   90.00
_cell.angle_gamma   90.00
#
_symmetry.space_group_name_H-M   'P 1'
#
loop_
_entity.id
_entity.type
_entity.pdbx_description
1 polymer ?
#
loop_
_entity_poly.entity_id
_entity_poly.type
_entity_poly.pdbx_seq_one_letter_code
_entity_poly.pdbx_strand_id
1 'polypeptide(L)'
;MSRKGIFCNVYAREMVVSDKTRIVKKAGENLSACDDSDVTVFVGHENTGANDHPPVGSNPGLVPSGAPEESSASTDATVIVDSGNPPSARAKPYGAVHFEPSTSREGAVTKTVIKGRFELDKLLGVGGMGAVYKALDRRKLEASDSDPYVAIKLLNEDFQKHPDAFISLQREARKSQTLAHPNIVTVYDFDREGDRVFMTMEFLEGAPLDKLLREHADVGLGKERASAILHDVSQALIYAHSHRIVHSDFKPGNIFVTEKKGAKVIDFGIARAVSEGGIASKAGEQTIFDAGTLGALTPAYASYEMLKGGEPQPTDDVYALGCVAYELFSGRHPYNKVPADKAFERKLKPKRIRSLSRRQWRALEAALAFERKDRTVTVDKFVHQFFGKAGWKWAFGSLFIATLIAGGVGYSHLEQENVAEQQRVKVELEQKLERELLERRIADKREAINRLLGLSVLTASWERDLRVELDEYVNLNPNDVAFPESVHRQVSDLFIAAATGQLTLGNLEPAEEMLGRAASWNEQVEGAEEIRGQLAQEREELRQRLEDERIAAEREAERLRQQQLREQRQLAAAALQRKIDVVLDDMESALNCGFGMQVSAIDSALGRLAELDSAKAAVLRPVLAEELTGCFGRLAAKSPERTAGLLQEARAILPAQRPLAEFDIDYCAHLRPGSGARGDRYTCADPMQAGGYGPQMVVVTGASGRPLAVGRYEISNSEFARFCKAAGKCAGLQLDNGALPVHNISREQAEQYIQWLSAETGRSYRLPSETEWFAAASANGQPEVSDRNCSLRYGGIERGLELVAANAGKANPFGIVNAVGNVQEWVIGMDKQLIAAGGSRLDAMSRCLATSKTLHSGAGDEITGFRIVRDLVR
;
A
#
# COMPACT_ATOMS: atom_id res chain seq x y z
N MET A 1 -24.29 -27.23 -21.93
CA MET A 1 -24.95 -26.11 -21.21
C MET A 1 -24.34 -26.01 -19.82
N SER A 2 -24.14 -24.78 -19.37
CA SER A 2 -23.53 -24.32 -18.11
C SER A 2 -22.03 -24.56 -17.90
N ARG A 3 -21.24 -23.53 -18.22
CA ARG A 3 -19.80 -23.39 -17.92
C ARG A 3 -19.50 -22.27 -16.92
N LYS A 4 -20.51 -21.82 -16.17
CA LYS A 4 -20.45 -20.79 -15.14
C LYS A 4 -21.64 -21.01 -14.22
N GLY A 5 -21.47 -21.57 -13.03
CA GLY A 5 -22.65 -21.79 -12.18
C GLY A 5 -22.46 -22.36 -10.79
N ILE A 6 -21.37 -23.09 -10.52
CA ILE A 6 -21.22 -23.79 -9.23
C ILE A 6 -21.17 -22.80 -8.06
N PHE A 7 -20.52 -21.64 -8.25
CA PHE A 7 -20.35 -20.63 -7.18
C PHE A 7 -21.34 -19.45 -7.24
N CYS A 8 -22.26 -19.42 -8.21
CA CYS A 8 -23.16 -18.27 -8.40
C CYS A 8 -24.24 -18.16 -7.31
N ASN A 9 -24.64 -19.29 -6.70
CA ASN A 9 -25.73 -19.34 -5.72
C ASN A 9 -25.33 -18.98 -4.27
N VAL A 10 -24.04 -18.82 -3.97
CA VAL A 10 -23.58 -18.46 -2.62
C VAL A 10 -23.52 -16.94 -2.43
N TYR A 11 -23.50 -16.15 -3.51
CA TYR A 11 -23.46 -14.68 -3.45
C TYR A 11 -24.80 -14.03 -3.09
N ALA A 12 -25.93 -14.74 -3.13
CA ALA A 12 -27.25 -14.13 -3.08
C ALA A 12 -27.89 -14.03 -1.67
N ARG A 13 -27.24 -14.53 -0.60
CA ARG A 13 -27.91 -14.69 0.71
C ARG A 13 -27.49 -13.74 1.84
N GLU A 14 -26.61 -12.77 1.59
CA GLU A 14 -26.11 -11.83 2.64
C GLU A 14 -26.31 -10.33 2.33
N MET A 15 -27.17 -9.97 1.37
CA MET A 15 -27.59 -8.58 1.17
C MET A 15 -29.06 -8.39 1.50
N VAL A 16 -29.38 -8.32 2.78
CA VAL A 16 -30.62 -7.71 3.26
C VAL A 16 -30.25 -6.61 4.26
N VAL A 17 -30.47 -5.36 3.86
CA VAL A 17 -31.12 -4.24 4.58
C VAL A 17 -30.52 -2.88 4.14
N SER A 18 -31.41 -2.00 3.63
CA SER A 18 -31.27 -0.56 3.33
C SER A 18 -30.19 -0.16 2.31
N ASP A 19 -30.38 0.72 1.34
CA ASP A 19 -31.17 1.95 1.33
C ASP A 19 -31.37 2.38 -0.15
N LYS A 20 -32.37 3.23 -0.42
CA LYS A 20 -32.77 3.69 -1.76
C LYS A 20 -31.66 4.50 -2.44
N THR A 21 -31.12 4.05 -3.57
CA THR A 21 -30.46 4.95 -4.54
C THR A 21 -30.61 4.42 -5.97
N ARG A 22 -31.14 5.29 -6.84
CA ARG A 22 -31.64 5.01 -8.19
C ARG A 22 -30.51 5.21 -9.20
N ILE A 23 -30.08 4.15 -9.89
CA ILE A 23 -29.12 4.23 -11.01
C ILE A 23 -29.89 4.18 -12.33
N VAL A 24 -29.70 5.19 -13.17
CA VAL A 24 -30.22 5.28 -14.54
C VAL A 24 -29.23 4.59 -15.49
N LYS A 25 -29.67 3.62 -16.30
CA LYS A 25 -28.89 3.06 -17.43
C LYS A 25 -29.65 3.18 -18.75
N LYS A 26 -28.89 3.52 -19.81
CA LYS A 26 -29.32 3.65 -21.21
C LYS A 26 -29.65 2.29 -21.84
N ALA A 27 -30.64 2.29 -22.72
CA ALA A 27 -31.18 1.11 -23.39
C ALA A 27 -30.26 0.55 -24.50
N GLY A 28 -30.28 -0.79 -24.64
CA GLY A 28 -29.86 -1.50 -25.84
C GLY A 28 -28.97 -2.72 -25.61
N GLU A 29 -29.51 -3.82 -25.04
CA GLU A 29 -29.21 -5.23 -25.41
C GLU A 29 -30.05 -6.23 -24.58
N ASN A 30 -30.42 -7.34 -25.22
CA ASN A 30 -31.51 -8.26 -24.85
C ASN A 30 -31.33 -9.06 -23.56
N LEU A 31 -32.44 -9.25 -22.84
CA LEU A 31 -32.63 -10.09 -21.66
C LEU A 31 -32.79 -11.59 -21.99
N SER A 32 -32.29 -12.47 -21.12
CA SER A 32 -32.88 -13.80 -20.89
C SER A 32 -33.43 -13.90 -19.45
N ALA A 33 -34.75 -14.11 -19.39
CA ALA A 33 -35.65 -14.41 -18.28
C ALA A 33 -35.07 -14.62 -16.87
N CYS A 34 -35.35 -13.65 -15.98
CA CYS A 34 -35.86 -13.82 -14.61
C CYS A 34 -36.03 -12.40 -14.02
N ASP A 35 -37.17 -11.75 -14.27
CA ASP A 35 -37.58 -10.57 -13.50
C ASP A 35 -39.10 -10.44 -13.56
N ASP A 36 -39.71 -10.35 -12.40
CA ASP A 36 -41.15 -10.22 -12.19
C ASP A 36 -41.34 -8.98 -11.29
N SER A 37 -41.63 -7.83 -11.90
CA SER A 37 -42.35 -6.74 -11.22
C SER A 37 -42.86 -5.68 -12.21
N ASP A 38 -44.15 -5.42 -12.06
CA ASP A 38 -45.06 -4.48 -12.73
C ASP A 38 -44.48 -3.25 -13.44
N VAL A 39 -44.90 -3.10 -14.70
CA VAL A 39 -44.72 -1.94 -15.57
C VAL A 39 -45.94 -1.02 -15.45
N THR A 40 -45.71 0.28 -15.30
CA THR A 40 -46.69 1.32 -15.68
C THR A 40 -46.10 2.22 -16.76
N VAL A 41 -46.83 2.33 -17.88
CA VAL A 41 -46.48 3.01 -19.13
C VAL A 41 -46.89 4.48 -19.07
N PHE A 42 -46.07 5.39 -19.59
CA PHE A 42 -46.54 6.63 -20.24
C PHE A 42 -45.71 6.95 -21.48
N VAL A 43 -46.43 7.30 -22.55
CA VAL A 43 -45.98 7.56 -23.93
C VAL A 43 -45.76 9.07 -24.14
N GLY A 44 -44.80 9.44 -24.99
CA GLY A 44 -44.67 10.80 -25.54
C GLY A 44 -43.77 10.84 -26.78
N HIS A 45 -44.33 11.32 -27.89
CA HIS A 45 -43.91 11.22 -29.30
C HIS A 45 -42.66 12.04 -29.75
N GLU A 46 -41.96 11.46 -30.72
CA GLU A 46 -41.42 11.96 -32.01
C GLU A 46 -41.05 13.45 -32.22
N ASN A 47 -39.87 13.68 -32.83
CA ASN A 47 -39.78 14.13 -34.24
C ASN A 47 -38.33 14.25 -34.78
N THR A 48 -38.12 13.61 -35.96
CA THR A 48 -37.47 14.07 -37.22
C THR A 48 -36.35 15.13 -37.18
N GLY A 49 -35.29 15.13 -38.00
CA GLY A 49 -34.81 14.40 -39.18
C GLY A 49 -33.43 15.00 -39.55
N ALA A 50 -32.46 14.17 -39.95
CA ALA A 50 -31.95 14.00 -41.32
C ALA A 50 -31.14 15.18 -41.92
N ASN A 51 -29.90 14.91 -42.34
CA ASN A 51 -29.34 15.20 -43.68
C ASN A 51 -27.89 14.67 -43.83
N ASP A 52 -27.78 13.50 -44.46
CA ASP A 52 -26.93 13.09 -45.62
C ASP A 52 -25.97 14.17 -46.22
N HIS A 53 -24.78 13.93 -46.80
CA HIS A 53 -24.22 12.82 -47.60
C HIS A 53 -22.72 13.16 -48.01
N PRO A 54 -21.95 12.45 -48.88
CA PRO A 54 -20.88 11.50 -48.50
C PRO A 54 -19.54 11.66 -49.32
N PRO A 55 -18.82 10.63 -49.86
CA PRO A 55 -17.36 10.42 -49.65
C PRO A 55 -16.49 10.40 -50.94
N VAL A 56 -15.16 10.31 -50.86
CA VAL A 56 -14.27 9.85 -51.98
C VAL A 56 -12.99 9.18 -51.44
N GLY A 57 -12.57 8.06 -52.04
CA GLY A 57 -11.40 7.25 -51.68
C GLY A 57 -10.22 7.28 -52.67
N SER A 58 -9.14 6.54 -52.31
CA SER A 58 -8.05 5.87 -53.10
C SER A 58 -7.44 6.60 -54.32
N ASN A 59 -6.13 6.70 -54.59
CA ASN A 59 -4.96 5.79 -54.55
C ASN A 59 -3.71 6.61 -55.07
N PRO A 60 -2.52 6.08 -55.48
CA PRO A 60 -1.43 5.34 -54.81
C PRO A 60 0.03 5.91 -55.03
N GLY A 61 1.01 5.43 -54.23
CA GLY A 61 2.40 5.06 -54.60
C GLY A 61 3.50 6.11 -54.92
N LEU A 62 4.67 6.02 -54.25
CA LEU A 62 6.02 5.85 -54.87
C LEU A 62 7.17 5.76 -53.82
N VAL A 63 8.10 4.84 -54.07
CA VAL A 63 9.39 4.58 -53.38
C VAL A 63 10.50 5.48 -53.99
N PRO A 64 11.67 5.69 -53.36
CA PRO A 64 12.84 4.87 -53.73
C PRO A 64 13.84 4.53 -52.59
N SER A 65 14.67 3.54 -52.93
CA SER A 65 15.73 2.83 -52.20
C SER A 65 17.07 3.59 -52.12
N GLY A 66 17.97 3.17 -51.22
CA GLY A 66 19.40 3.48 -51.30
C GLY A 66 20.21 3.21 -50.01
N ALA A 67 20.84 2.04 -49.91
CA ALA A 67 22.07 1.81 -49.12
C ALA A 67 23.29 2.02 -50.04
N PRO A 68 24.51 2.24 -49.50
CA PRO A 68 25.43 1.10 -49.37
C PRO A 68 26.50 1.15 -48.24
N GLU A 69 26.94 -0.06 -47.89
CA GLU A 69 28.32 -0.58 -47.67
C GLU A 69 29.23 -0.22 -46.46
N GLU A 70 29.93 -1.30 -46.06
CA GLU A 70 30.91 -1.53 -45.00
C GLU A 70 32.32 -0.99 -45.34
N SER A 71 33.15 -0.73 -44.32
CA SER A 71 34.55 -1.22 -44.25
C SER A 71 35.26 -0.91 -42.91
N SER A 72 35.72 -1.99 -42.27
CA SER A 72 37.05 -2.27 -41.66
C SER A 72 37.83 -1.26 -40.79
N ALA A 73 38.26 -1.77 -39.62
CA ALA A 73 39.67 -1.90 -39.13
C ALA A 73 40.21 -1.05 -37.95
N SER A 74 40.76 -1.80 -36.97
CA SER A 74 42.04 -1.63 -36.22
C SER A 74 42.13 -0.53 -35.12
N THR A 75 42.28 -0.84 -33.82
CA THR A 75 43.44 -1.29 -32.97
C THR A 75 44.10 -0.15 -32.17
N ASP A 76 44.52 -0.53 -30.95
CA ASP A 76 45.55 0.05 -30.06
C ASP A 76 45.26 1.41 -29.38
N ALA A 77 45.03 1.45 -28.07
CA ALA A 77 45.97 1.24 -26.96
C ALA A 77 46.84 2.47 -26.65
N THR A 78 46.69 3.04 -25.45
CA THR A 78 47.85 3.39 -24.62
C THR A 78 47.51 3.27 -23.14
N VAL A 79 48.28 2.38 -22.54
CA VAL A 79 48.40 2.01 -21.14
C VAL A 79 49.36 2.99 -20.44
N ILE A 80 49.07 3.39 -19.19
CA ILE A 80 50.10 3.79 -18.22
C ILE A 80 49.83 3.05 -16.90
N VAL A 81 50.78 2.17 -16.53
CA VAL A 81 50.91 1.37 -15.30
C VAL A 81 51.91 2.15 -14.43
N ASP A 82 51.53 2.68 -13.26
CA ASP A 82 51.67 2.10 -11.91
C ASP A 82 52.86 2.70 -11.13
N SER A 83 52.62 3.08 -9.87
CA SER A 83 53.37 2.58 -8.70
C SER A 83 53.04 3.35 -7.41
N GLY A 84 52.66 2.62 -6.36
CA GLY A 84 52.89 3.00 -4.96
C GLY A 84 51.68 3.00 -4.01
N ASN A 85 51.48 1.89 -3.30
CA ASN A 85 50.73 1.78 -2.03
C ASN A 85 51.76 1.52 -0.89
N PRO A 86 51.51 1.62 0.45
CA PRO A 86 50.23 1.52 1.20
C PRO A 86 50.17 2.43 2.48
N PRO A 87 49.41 2.12 3.55
CA PRO A 87 47.96 1.97 3.65
C PRO A 87 47.35 3.04 4.59
N SER A 88 46.22 3.62 4.21
CA SER A 88 45.34 4.32 5.16
C SER A 88 43.90 3.96 4.83
N ALA A 89 43.21 3.45 5.84
CA ALA A 89 41.84 2.99 5.81
C ALA A 89 40.92 4.02 5.15
N ARG A 90 40.30 3.64 4.03
CA ARG A 90 39.11 4.33 3.52
C ARG A 90 37.95 3.35 3.53
N ALA A 91 36.96 3.69 4.34
CA ALA A 91 35.63 3.10 4.33
C ALA A 91 35.09 3.09 2.89
N LYS A 92 34.42 2.00 2.53
CA LYS A 92 33.71 1.84 1.25
C LYS A 92 32.74 3.02 1.06
N PRO A 93 32.63 3.62 -0.14
CA PRO A 93 31.55 4.55 -0.41
C PRO A 93 30.22 3.78 -0.38
N TYR A 94 29.24 4.35 0.31
CA TYR A 94 27.87 3.89 0.40
C TYR A 94 27.34 3.49 -0.98
N GLY A 95 26.72 2.32 -1.09
CA GLY A 95 26.12 1.81 -2.32
C GLY A 95 25.05 2.77 -2.82
N ALA A 96 25.36 3.52 -3.87
CA ALA A 96 24.37 4.29 -4.60
C ALA A 96 23.39 3.31 -5.24
N VAL A 97 22.09 3.58 -5.10
CA VAL A 97 21.02 2.86 -5.81
C VAL A 97 21.15 3.19 -7.31
N HIS A 98 22.07 2.52 -8.00
CA HIS A 98 22.18 2.59 -9.45
C HIS A 98 21.13 1.66 -10.05
N PHE A 99 20.11 2.24 -10.68
CA PHE A 99 19.22 1.50 -11.56
C PHE A 99 19.94 1.30 -12.89
N GLU A 100 20.45 0.10 -13.15
CA GLU A 100 20.72 -0.33 -14.52
C GLU A 100 19.40 -0.71 -15.20
N PRO A 101 19.15 -0.28 -16.45
CA PRO A 101 18.01 -0.77 -17.22
C PRO A 101 18.17 -2.28 -17.42
N SER A 102 17.20 -3.06 -16.94
CA SER A 102 17.19 -4.49 -17.20
C SER A 102 17.05 -4.75 -18.71
N THR A 103 18.11 -5.26 -19.33
CA THR A 103 18.05 -5.78 -20.70
C THR A 103 17.35 -7.14 -20.65
N SER A 104 16.03 -7.16 -20.84
CA SER A 104 15.34 -8.38 -21.24
C SER A 104 15.71 -8.69 -22.70
N ARG A 105 15.91 -9.98 -23.00
CA ARG A 105 16.15 -10.50 -24.36
C ARG A 105 14.88 -10.34 -25.21
N GLU A 106 14.50 -9.11 -25.55
CA GLU A 106 13.43 -8.75 -26.49
C GLU A 106 13.32 -7.22 -26.65
N GLY A 107 14.44 -6.51 -26.90
CA GLY A 107 14.43 -5.16 -27.50
C GLY A 107 13.65 -3.99 -26.85
N ALA A 108 12.96 -4.17 -25.73
CA ALA A 108 12.17 -3.15 -25.05
C ALA A 108 12.83 -2.74 -23.73
N VAL A 109 13.40 -1.54 -23.67
CA VAL A 109 13.90 -0.96 -22.42
C VAL A 109 12.71 -0.70 -21.50
N THR A 110 12.50 -1.57 -20.52
CA THR A 110 11.41 -1.41 -19.55
C THR A 110 11.81 -0.31 -18.56
N LYS A 111 11.25 0.90 -18.71
CA LYS A 111 11.45 1.99 -17.75
C LYS A 111 10.85 1.59 -16.39
N THR A 112 11.56 1.87 -15.31
CA THR A 112 11.10 1.55 -13.94
C THR A 112 9.93 2.45 -13.57
N VAL A 113 8.83 1.85 -13.10
CA VAL A 113 7.63 2.59 -12.68
C VAL A 113 7.42 2.43 -11.18
N ILE A 114 7.31 3.55 -10.46
CA ILE A 114 7.03 3.59 -9.02
C ILE A 114 5.53 3.78 -8.81
N LYS A 115 4.93 2.97 -7.92
CA LYS A 115 3.49 2.97 -7.59
C LYS A 115 2.57 2.79 -8.80
N GLY A 116 3.07 2.20 -9.89
CA GLY A 116 2.36 2.15 -11.17
C GLY A 116 2.05 3.53 -11.79
N ARG A 117 2.58 4.63 -11.23
CA ARG A 117 2.25 6.02 -11.61
C ARG A 117 3.44 6.79 -12.16
N PHE A 118 4.59 6.69 -11.50
CA PHE A 118 5.74 7.52 -11.83
C PHE A 118 6.77 6.72 -12.60
N GLU A 119 6.88 7.00 -13.89
CA GLU A 119 7.86 6.35 -14.76
C GLU A 119 9.18 7.10 -14.73
N LEU A 120 10.23 6.49 -14.19
CA LEU A 120 11.55 7.11 -14.09
C LEU A 120 12.16 7.29 -15.49
N ASP A 121 12.55 8.52 -15.81
CA ASP A 121 13.05 8.91 -17.12
C ASP A 121 14.56 9.19 -17.12
N LYS A 122 15.02 10.11 -16.26
CA LYS A 122 16.43 10.56 -16.26
C LYS A 122 16.94 10.83 -14.85
N LEU A 123 18.13 10.33 -14.51
CA LEU A 123 18.83 10.71 -13.28
C LEU A 123 19.29 12.18 -13.36
N LEU A 124 18.87 13.00 -12.41
CA LEU A 124 19.19 14.43 -12.31
C LEU A 124 20.37 14.70 -11.37
N GLY A 125 20.52 13.90 -10.32
CA GLY A 125 21.63 14.04 -9.37
C GLY A 125 21.64 12.98 -8.29
N VAL A 126 22.81 12.78 -7.67
CA VAL A 126 23.01 11.86 -6.54
C VAL A 126 23.60 12.66 -5.38
N GLY A 127 23.02 12.51 -4.19
CA GLY A 127 23.47 13.14 -2.95
C GLY A 127 23.59 12.12 -1.82
N GLY A 128 24.03 12.57 -0.64
CA GLY A 128 24.27 11.69 0.52
C GLY A 128 23.02 10.91 0.98
N MET A 129 21.84 11.52 0.84
CA MET A 129 20.57 10.92 1.26
C MET A 129 19.85 10.14 0.15
N GLY A 130 20.40 10.07 -1.07
CA GLY A 130 19.77 9.33 -2.18
C GLY A 130 19.95 9.96 -3.56
N ALA A 131 19.09 9.57 -4.50
CA ALA A 131 19.17 9.96 -5.92
C ALA A 131 17.87 10.64 -6.40
N VAL A 132 18.01 11.68 -7.23
CA VAL A 132 16.89 12.45 -7.78
C VAL A 132 16.73 12.14 -9.25
N TYR A 133 15.52 11.78 -9.68
CA TYR A 133 15.16 11.43 -11.05
C TYR A 133 14.09 12.39 -11.58
N LYS A 134 14.17 12.73 -12.87
CA LYS A 134 13.02 13.19 -13.64
C LYS A 134 12.13 11.98 -13.89
N ALA A 135 10.85 12.11 -13.60
CA ALA A 135 9.87 11.05 -13.81
C ALA A 135 8.63 11.61 -14.51
N LEU A 136 8.01 10.79 -15.35
CA LEU A 136 6.74 11.07 -15.99
C LEU A 136 5.60 10.62 -15.06
N ASP A 137 4.75 11.55 -14.66
CA ASP A 137 3.53 11.24 -13.91
C ASP A 137 2.42 10.82 -14.88
N ARG A 138 2.17 9.50 -14.95
CA ARG A 138 1.18 8.92 -15.87
C ARG A 138 -0.23 9.48 -15.67
N ARG A 139 -0.61 9.88 -14.46
CA ARG A 139 -1.93 10.48 -14.20
C ARG A 139 -2.03 11.88 -14.79
N LYS A 140 -0.97 12.67 -14.72
CA LYS A 140 -0.92 13.99 -15.39
C LYS A 140 -0.95 13.84 -16.90
N LEU A 141 -0.26 12.83 -17.43
CA LEU A 141 -0.29 12.51 -18.86
C LEU A 141 -1.69 12.09 -19.33
N GLU A 142 -2.38 11.19 -18.60
CA GLU A 142 -3.76 10.79 -18.88
C GLU A 142 -4.72 11.99 -18.85
N ALA A 143 -4.50 12.93 -17.93
CA ALA A 143 -5.25 14.18 -17.85
C ALA A 143 -4.86 15.22 -18.92
N SER A 144 -3.95 14.90 -19.84
CA SER A 144 -3.45 15.81 -20.87
C SER A 144 -2.85 17.11 -20.31
N ASP A 145 -2.17 17.03 -19.16
CA ASP A 145 -1.42 18.16 -18.59
C ASP A 145 -0.27 18.56 -19.54
N SER A 146 -0.06 19.86 -19.70
CA SER A 146 1.00 20.45 -20.51
C SER A 146 2.42 20.14 -20.01
N ASP A 147 2.58 19.88 -18.70
CA ASP A 147 3.87 19.48 -18.10
C ASP A 147 3.68 18.29 -17.14
N PRO A 148 3.69 17.05 -17.67
CA PRO A 148 3.44 15.85 -16.89
C PRO A 148 4.67 15.36 -16.10
N TYR A 149 5.77 16.12 -16.09
CA TYR A 149 7.00 15.70 -15.42
C TYR A 149 7.07 16.15 -13.96
N VAL A 150 7.64 15.30 -13.13
CA VAL A 150 7.93 15.55 -11.71
C VAL A 150 9.37 15.16 -11.40
N ALA A 151 9.93 15.71 -10.33
CA ALA A 151 11.18 15.22 -9.77
C ALA A 151 10.88 14.24 -8.63
N ILE A 152 11.58 13.10 -8.61
CA ILE A 152 11.47 12.06 -7.59
C ILE A 152 12.81 11.86 -6.92
N LYS A 153 12.86 12.12 -5.61
CA LYS A 153 14.02 11.80 -4.77
C LYS A 153 13.80 10.45 -4.11
N LEU A 154 14.55 9.45 -4.55
CA LEU A 154 14.63 8.13 -3.94
C LEU A 154 15.65 8.18 -2.79
N LEU A 155 15.25 7.75 -1.60
CA LEU A 155 16.15 7.69 -0.45
C LEU A 155 16.98 6.39 -0.46
N ASN A 156 18.17 6.45 0.14
CA ASN A 156 19.12 5.32 0.18
C ASN A 156 18.63 4.15 1.08
N GLU A 157 19.32 3.01 1.02
CA GLU A 157 18.95 1.79 1.77
C GLU A 157 19.08 1.92 3.29
N ASP A 158 19.86 2.87 3.80
CA ASP A 158 20.02 3.07 5.24
C ASP A 158 18.70 3.50 5.90
N PHE A 159 17.81 4.16 5.16
CA PHE A 159 16.46 4.50 5.60
C PHE A 159 15.51 3.30 5.71
N GLN A 160 15.82 2.18 5.05
CA GLN A 160 14.98 0.97 5.09
C GLN A 160 15.09 0.23 6.42
N LYS A 161 16.22 0.41 7.14
CA LYS A 161 16.53 -0.33 8.38
C LYS A 161 16.00 0.35 9.64
N HIS A 162 15.49 1.58 9.55
CA HIS A 162 15.07 2.38 10.69
C HIS A 162 13.62 2.89 10.53
N PRO A 163 12.61 2.16 11.05
CA PRO A 163 11.20 2.55 10.95
C PRO A 163 10.89 3.95 11.52
N ASP A 164 11.61 4.36 12.56
CA ASP A 164 11.47 5.68 13.18
C ASP A 164 11.94 6.82 12.26
N ALA A 165 12.93 6.57 11.40
CA ALA A 165 13.40 7.53 10.41
C ALA A 165 12.32 7.85 9.38
N PHE A 166 11.52 6.86 8.95
CA PHE A 166 10.39 7.09 8.05
C PHE A 166 9.32 7.98 8.69
N ILE A 167 8.98 7.75 9.97
CA ILE A 167 7.98 8.56 10.69
C ILE A 167 8.44 10.02 10.83
N SER A 168 9.69 10.23 11.21
CA SER A 168 10.28 11.57 11.30
C SER A 168 10.33 12.27 9.94
N LEU A 169 10.74 11.55 8.89
CA LEU A 169 10.79 12.09 7.52
C LEU A 169 9.40 12.43 6.98
N GLN A 170 8.39 11.60 7.23
CA GLN A 170 7.01 11.89 6.86
C GLN A 170 6.51 13.15 7.56
N ARG A 171 6.80 13.33 8.86
CA ARG A 171 6.42 14.54 9.61
C ARG A 171 7.06 15.78 9.03
N GLU A 172 8.31 15.69 8.61
CA GLU A 172 9.05 16.82 8.07
C GLU A 172 8.69 17.13 6.61
N ALA A 173 8.44 16.10 5.80
CA ALA A 173 7.87 16.25 4.47
C ALA A 173 6.50 16.94 4.52
N ARG A 174 5.66 16.60 5.52
CA ARG A 174 4.38 17.30 5.75
C ARG A 174 4.57 18.78 6.07
N LYS A 175 5.57 19.15 6.88
CA LYS A 175 5.89 20.57 7.12
C LYS A 175 6.30 21.27 5.82
N SER A 176 7.14 20.63 5.02
CA SER A 176 7.54 21.16 3.70
C SER A 176 6.37 21.31 2.73
N GLN A 177 5.38 20.39 2.75
CA GLN A 177 4.16 20.50 1.95
C GLN A 177 3.31 21.73 2.31
N THR A 178 3.40 22.24 3.54
CA THR A 178 2.70 23.48 3.94
C THR A 178 3.35 24.75 3.38
N LEU A 179 4.59 24.66 2.88
CA LEU A 179 5.33 25.83 2.40
C LEU A 179 5.02 26.10 0.92
N ALA A 180 3.97 26.87 0.66
CA ALA A 180 3.60 27.31 -0.68
C ALA A 180 4.19 28.69 -1.00
N HIS A 181 5.39 28.73 -1.60
CA HIS A 181 6.09 29.99 -1.91
C HIS A 181 6.83 29.92 -3.25
N PRO A 182 6.84 30.99 -4.08
CA PRO A 182 7.52 30.99 -5.39
C PRO A 182 9.01 30.63 -5.32
N ASN A 183 9.71 31.00 -4.24
CA ASN A 183 11.13 30.69 -4.03
C ASN A 183 11.40 29.42 -3.19
N ILE A 184 10.38 28.61 -2.92
CA ILE A 184 10.52 27.29 -2.28
C ILE A 184 10.08 26.22 -3.28
N VAL A 185 10.73 25.06 -3.27
CA VAL A 185 10.31 23.92 -4.09
C VAL A 185 9.00 23.34 -3.58
N THR A 186 8.03 23.14 -4.47
CA THR A 186 6.78 22.49 -4.10
C THR A 186 6.99 20.99 -3.95
N VAL A 187 6.83 20.47 -2.73
CA VAL A 187 6.77 19.04 -2.45
C VAL A 187 5.33 18.57 -2.66
N TYR A 188 5.12 17.57 -3.51
CA TYR A 188 3.78 17.02 -3.77
C TYR A 188 3.44 15.93 -2.77
N ASP A 189 4.33 14.95 -2.60
CA ASP A 189 4.06 13.79 -1.75
C ASP A 189 5.35 13.14 -1.20
N PHE A 190 5.21 12.45 -0.08
CA PHE A 190 6.24 11.59 0.50
C PHE A 190 5.59 10.25 0.84
N ASP A 191 6.03 9.20 0.14
CA ASP A 191 5.37 7.89 0.15
C ASP A 191 6.44 6.78 0.04
N ARG A 192 6.00 5.52 0.15
CA ARG A 192 6.84 4.33 0.02
C ARG A 192 6.19 3.24 -0.81
N GLU A 193 6.98 2.56 -1.64
CA GLU A 193 6.59 1.35 -2.37
C GLU A 193 7.49 0.18 -1.94
N GLY A 194 6.93 -0.77 -1.19
CA GLY A 194 7.72 -1.77 -0.48
C GLY A 194 8.70 -1.07 0.47
N ASP A 195 9.99 -1.34 0.28
CA ASP A 195 11.08 -0.74 1.05
C ASP A 195 11.62 0.56 0.41
N ARG A 196 11.10 0.97 -0.75
CA ARG A 196 11.56 2.18 -1.44
C ARG A 196 10.82 3.39 -0.92
N VAL A 197 11.52 4.24 -0.17
CA VAL A 197 10.99 5.53 0.29
C VAL A 197 11.33 6.62 -0.74
N PHE A 198 10.34 7.42 -1.11
CA PHE A 198 10.51 8.44 -2.13
C PHE A 198 9.71 9.71 -1.85
N MET A 199 10.23 10.83 -2.36
CA MET A 199 9.57 12.13 -2.33
C MET A 199 9.33 12.61 -3.75
N THR A 200 8.10 13.05 -4.03
CA THR A 200 7.72 13.67 -5.31
C THR A 200 7.63 15.18 -5.13
N MET A 201 8.19 15.93 -6.07
CA MET A 201 8.28 17.39 -6.03
C MET A 201 8.22 17.97 -7.44
N GLU A 202 8.04 19.28 -7.55
CA GLU A 202 8.04 19.97 -8.84
C GLU A 202 9.35 19.73 -9.59
N PHE A 203 9.25 19.48 -10.89
CA PHE A 203 10.42 19.39 -11.76
C PHE A 203 10.92 20.81 -12.06
N LEU A 204 12.22 21.05 -11.85
CA LEU A 204 12.86 22.33 -12.09
C LEU A 204 13.86 22.24 -13.24
N GLU A 205 13.78 23.19 -14.17
CA GLU A 205 14.73 23.36 -15.26
C GLU A 205 15.73 24.47 -14.94
N GLY A 206 17.02 24.15 -15.01
CA GLY A 206 18.11 25.04 -14.61
C GLY A 206 19.28 24.26 -14.00
N ALA A 207 19.99 24.88 -13.05
CA ALA A 207 21.15 24.28 -12.40
C ALA A 207 21.22 24.61 -10.90
N PRO A 208 21.78 23.72 -10.07
CA PRO A 208 22.05 24.03 -8.67
C PRO A 208 23.14 25.11 -8.55
N LEU A 209 23.04 25.97 -7.53
CA LEU A 209 23.89 27.13 -7.35
C LEU A 209 25.35 26.76 -7.10
N ASP A 210 25.62 25.62 -6.46
CA ASP A 210 26.98 25.13 -6.25
C ASP A 210 27.75 24.91 -7.58
N LYS A 211 27.05 24.45 -8.63
CA LYS A 211 27.61 24.30 -9.97
C LYS A 211 27.90 25.66 -10.60
N LEU A 212 26.96 26.59 -10.51
CA LEU A 212 27.14 27.96 -11.02
C LEU A 212 28.29 28.70 -10.33
N LEU A 213 28.44 28.53 -9.01
CA LEU A 213 29.53 29.12 -8.24
C LEU A 213 30.89 28.50 -8.57
N ARG A 214 30.96 27.20 -8.88
CA ARG A 214 32.18 26.56 -9.38
C ARG A 214 32.64 27.15 -10.71
N GLU A 215 31.71 27.45 -11.62
CA GLU A 215 32.00 28.08 -12.91
C GLU A 215 32.48 29.54 -12.76
N HIS A 216 32.15 30.20 -11.64
CA HIS A 216 32.52 31.58 -11.31
C HIS A 216 33.45 31.65 -10.08
N ALA A 217 34.27 30.63 -9.89
CA ALA A 217 35.20 30.56 -8.76
C ALA A 217 36.11 31.80 -8.75
N ASP A 218 36.41 32.30 -7.55
CA ASP A 218 37.32 33.43 -7.30
C ASP A 218 36.87 34.83 -7.75
N VAL A 219 35.78 34.92 -8.52
CA VAL A 219 35.22 36.20 -9.02
C VAL A 219 33.83 36.45 -8.45
N GLY A 220 33.04 35.39 -8.26
CA GLY A 220 31.63 35.49 -7.89
C GLY A 220 30.74 35.84 -9.08
N LEU A 221 29.44 35.96 -8.82
CA LEU A 221 28.46 36.34 -9.83
C LEU A 221 28.40 37.86 -9.96
N GLY A 222 27.95 38.33 -11.14
CA GLY A 222 27.67 39.75 -11.37
C GLY A 222 26.71 40.30 -10.31
N LYS A 223 26.94 41.53 -9.86
CA LYS A 223 26.30 42.11 -8.65
C LYS A 223 24.78 42.04 -8.71
N GLU A 224 24.19 42.29 -9.86
CA GLU A 224 22.74 42.28 -10.09
C GLU A 224 22.20 40.85 -9.96
N ARG A 225 22.87 39.88 -10.58
CA ARG A 225 22.48 38.46 -10.52
C ARG A 225 22.67 37.88 -9.11
N ALA A 226 23.79 38.19 -8.45
CA ALA A 226 24.05 37.81 -7.06
C ALA A 226 22.99 38.40 -6.12
N SER A 227 22.63 39.67 -6.32
CA SER A 227 21.60 40.37 -5.54
C SER A 227 20.22 39.77 -5.74
N ALA A 228 19.85 39.41 -6.97
CA ALA A 228 18.58 38.77 -7.29
C ALA A 228 18.46 37.39 -6.63
N ILE A 229 19.48 36.53 -6.78
CA ILE A 229 19.51 35.19 -6.15
C ILE A 229 19.45 35.32 -4.63
N LEU A 230 20.24 36.24 -4.05
CA LEU A 230 20.24 36.47 -2.61
C LEU A 230 18.88 36.94 -2.10
N HIS A 231 18.20 37.82 -2.84
CA HIS A 231 16.86 38.28 -2.50
C HIS A 231 15.86 37.12 -2.52
N ASP A 232 15.81 36.34 -3.60
CA ASP A 232 14.91 35.20 -3.78
C ASP A 232 15.04 34.16 -2.65
N VAL A 233 16.26 33.73 -2.34
CA VAL A 233 16.49 32.75 -1.25
C VAL A 233 16.22 33.35 0.13
N SER A 234 16.40 34.66 0.30
CA SER A 234 16.02 35.33 1.55
C SER A 234 14.50 35.35 1.74
N GLN A 235 13.72 35.59 0.69
CA GLN A 235 12.26 35.51 0.75
C GLN A 235 11.78 34.10 1.11
N ALA A 236 12.42 33.06 0.55
CA ALA A 236 12.16 31.67 0.92
C ALA A 236 12.37 31.42 2.42
N LEU A 237 13.50 31.88 2.98
CA LEU A 237 13.79 31.70 4.41
C LEU A 237 12.87 32.53 5.31
N ILE A 238 12.55 33.78 4.94
CA ILE A 238 11.59 34.63 5.69
C ILE A 238 10.23 33.92 5.76
N TYR A 239 9.76 33.39 4.63
CA TYR A 239 8.48 32.68 4.57
C TYR A 239 8.51 31.38 5.38
N ALA A 240 9.58 30.59 5.32
CA ALA A 240 9.71 29.38 6.14
C ALA A 240 9.76 29.71 7.64
N HIS A 241 10.50 30.75 8.02
CA HIS A 241 10.62 31.19 9.42
C HIS A 241 9.30 31.71 9.99
N SER A 242 8.47 32.39 9.18
CA SER A 242 7.13 32.83 9.63
C SER A 242 6.19 31.64 9.90
N HIS A 243 6.43 30.49 9.26
CA HIS A 243 5.76 29.21 9.52
C HIS A 243 6.48 28.36 10.58
N ARG A 244 7.44 28.94 11.31
CA ARG A 244 8.25 28.28 12.35
C ARG A 244 9.05 27.08 11.86
N ILE A 245 9.46 27.08 10.58
CA ILE A 245 10.29 26.05 9.96
C ILE A 245 11.69 26.62 9.74
N VAL A 246 12.71 25.99 10.34
CA VAL A 246 14.14 26.32 10.15
C VAL A 246 14.72 25.34 9.12
N HIS A 247 15.48 25.83 8.15
CA HIS A 247 16.02 25.00 7.07
C HIS A 247 17.10 24.02 7.58
N SER A 248 18.02 24.47 8.44
CA SER A 248 19.06 23.69 9.13
C SER A 248 20.21 23.10 8.27
N ASP A 249 20.02 22.86 6.98
CA ASP A 249 21.12 22.52 6.03
C ASP A 249 21.17 23.48 4.84
N PHE A 250 21.09 24.79 5.09
CA PHE A 250 21.09 25.78 4.01
C PHE A 250 22.49 25.92 3.39
N LYS A 251 22.60 25.69 2.08
CA LYS A 251 23.88 25.68 1.34
C LYS A 251 23.66 25.89 -0.17
N PRO A 252 24.71 26.22 -0.96
CA PRO A 252 24.55 26.39 -2.41
C PRO A 252 23.99 25.16 -3.14
N GLY A 253 24.28 23.95 -2.67
CA GLY A 253 23.72 22.71 -3.26
C GLY A 253 22.20 22.57 -3.09
N ASN A 254 21.60 23.29 -2.13
CA ASN A 254 20.17 23.29 -1.86
C ASN A 254 19.45 24.52 -2.44
N ILE A 255 20.11 25.24 -3.36
CA ILE A 255 19.54 26.36 -4.09
C ILE A 255 19.56 26.02 -5.57
N PHE A 256 18.40 26.00 -6.20
CA PHE A 256 18.25 25.73 -7.62
C PHE A 256 17.93 27.03 -8.37
N VAL A 257 18.77 27.39 -9.33
CA VAL A 257 18.59 28.59 -10.15
C VAL A 257 17.88 28.17 -11.43
N THR A 258 16.63 28.59 -11.57
CA THR A 258 15.81 28.27 -12.73
C THR A 258 16.01 29.29 -13.86
N GLU A 259 15.72 28.89 -15.11
CA GLU A 259 15.86 29.80 -16.25
C GLU A 259 14.82 30.93 -16.26
N LYS A 260 13.61 30.67 -15.73
CA LYS A 260 12.44 31.58 -15.86
C LYS A 260 11.82 32.04 -14.54
N LYS A 261 12.02 31.30 -13.43
CA LYS A 261 11.30 31.48 -12.16
C LYS A 261 12.20 31.94 -11.00
N GLY A 262 13.40 32.44 -11.29
CA GLY A 262 14.36 32.87 -10.26
C GLY A 262 15.00 31.71 -9.49
N ALA A 263 15.48 31.98 -8.28
CA ALA A 263 16.08 30.96 -7.41
C ALA A 263 15.02 30.31 -6.49
N LYS A 264 15.10 28.99 -6.34
CA LYS A 264 14.27 28.19 -5.44
C LYS A 264 15.13 27.42 -4.45
N VAL A 265 14.67 27.36 -3.20
CA VAL A 265 15.31 26.58 -2.14
C VAL A 265 14.66 25.19 -2.08
N ILE A 266 15.49 24.15 -2.02
CA ILE A 266 15.09 22.74 -1.95
C ILE A 266 15.43 22.13 -0.59
N ASP A 267 14.83 20.99 -0.23
CA ASP A 267 15.18 20.18 0.94
C ASP A 267 15.01 20.86 2.32
N PHE A 268 13.89 21.56 2.56
CA PHE A 268 13.57 22.10 3.89
C PHE A 268 13.42 21.00 4.95
N GLY A 269 14.25 21.05 6.01
CA GLY A 269 14.08 20.27 7.23
C GLY A 269 14.35 18.75 7.14
N ILE A 270 14.37 18.16 5.95
CA ILE A 270 14.52 16.70 5.73
C ILE A 270 15.74 16.13 6.45
N ALA A 271 16.88 16.84 6.41
CA ALA A 271 18.12 16.38 7.01
C ALA A 271 18.05 16.24 8.55
N ARG A 272 17.24 17.06 9.23
CA ARG A 272 17.03 16.97 10.69
C ARG A 272 16.23 15.73 11.07
N ALA A 273 15.20 15.40 10.31
CA ALA A 273 14.38 14.20 10.55
C ALA A 273 15.21 12.90 10.51
N VAL A 274 16.27 12.88 9.69
CA VAL A 274 17.26 11.79 9.64
C VAL A 274 18.07 11.70 10.95
N SER A 275 18.45 12.84 11.52
CA SER A 275 19.20 12.91 12.78
C SER A 275 18.34 12.62 14.02
N GLU A 276 17.03 12.91 13.99
CA GLU A 276 16.09 12.59 15.09
C GLU A 276 15.57 11.14 15.04
N GLY A 277 15.59 10.49 13.86
CA GLY A 277 15.18 9.10 13.63
C GLY A 277 16.07 8.03 14.26
N GLY A 278 17.20 8.43 14.86
CA GLY A 278 17.95 7.64 15.84
C GLY A 278 17.83 8.32 17.19
N ILE A 279 16.81 7.94 17.97
CA ILE A 279 16.44 8.43 19.31
C ILE A 279 17.50 9.34 19.95
N ALA A 280 17.31 10.66 19.82
CA ALA A 280 17.87 11.61 20.76
C ALA A 280 17.18 11.36 22.12
N SER A 281 17.89 10.61 22.95
CA SER A 281 17.52 10.18 24.29
C SER A 281 16.95 11.33 25.12
N LYS A 282 15.69 11.19 25.57
CA LYS A 282 15.34 11.68 26.90
C LYS A 282 16.22 10.89 27.88
N ALA A 283 17.02 11.62 28.65
CA ALA A 283 17.97 11.14 29.65
C ALA A 283 19.29 10.54 29.09
N GLY A 284 20.36 11.33 29.16
CA GLY A 284 21.65 10.92 29.73
C GLY A 284 22.51 9.85 29.05
N GLU A 285 22.07 9.18 28.00
CA GLU A 285 22.88 8.15 27.32
C GLU A 285 23.41 8.65 25.97
N GLN A 286 24.74 8.78 25.89
CA GLN A 286 25.47 8.93 24.63
C GLN A 286 25.31 7.63 23.82
N THR A 287 24.25 7.54 23.02
CA THR A 287 24.10 6.44 22.07
C THR A 287 25.01 6.68 20.86
N ILE A 288 25.69 5.61 20.47
CA ILE A 288 26.68 5.52 19.41
C ILE A 288 25.95 5.60 18.06
N PHE A 289 25.46 6.78 17.68
CA PHE A 289 24.91 7.02 16.34
C PHE A 289 25.21 8.47 15.95
N ASP A 290 26.37 8.67 15.33
CA ASP A 290 26.85 9.99 14.94
C ASP A 290 26.03 10.49 13.74
N ALA A 291 25.33 11.61 13.91
CA ALA A 291 24.60 12.31 12.85
C ALA A 291 25.52 12.69 11.67
N GLY A 292 26.84 12.76 11.90
CA GLY A 292 27.85 12.89 10.85
C GLY A 292 27.94 11.70 9.90
N THR A 293 27.63 10.48 10.36
CA THR A 293 27.73 9.24 9.55
C THR A 293 26.65 9.14 8.46
N LEU A 294 25.51 9.81 8.63
CA LEU A 294 24.43 9.88 7.64
C LEU A 294 24.56 11.08 6.68
N GLY A 295 25.58 11.93 6.84
CA GLY A 295 25.78 13.12 6.01
C GLY A 295 24.66 14.17 6.17
N ALA A 296 23.96 14.18 7.31
CA ALA A 296 22.80 15.02 7.57
C ALA A 296 23.12 16.51 7.84
N LEU A 297 24.40 16.85 8.00
CA LEU A 297 24.84 18.23 8.19
C LEU A 297 26.06 18.52 7.32
N THR A 298 26.10 19.68 6.67
CA THR A 298 27.27 20.12 5.89
C THR A 298 28.15 21.03 6.75
N PRO A 299 29.28 20.55 7.32
CA PRO A 299 30.02 21.30 8.36
C PRO A 299 30.57 22.65 7.90
N ALA A 300 30.76 22.83 6.59
CA ALA A 300 31.22 24.09 6.02
C ALA A 300 30.22 25.25 6.21
N TYR A 301 28.91 24.97 6.21
CA TYR A 301 27.86 26.00 6.28
C TYR A 301 27.09 26.01 7.62
N ALA A 302 27.26 24.96 8.43
CA ALA A 302 26.64 24.88 9.75
C ALA A 302 27.17 25.96 10.70
N SER A 303 26.27 26.53 11.50
CA SER A 303 26.64 27.52 12.53
C SER A 303 27.46 26.88 13.66
N TYR A 304 28.14 27.72 14.44
CA TYR A 304 28.92 27.27 15.59
C TYR A 304 28.05 26.46 16.58
N GLU A 305 26.84 26.93 16.86
CA GLU A 305 25.92 26.30 17.79
C GLU A 305 25.41 24.95 17.27
N MET A 306 25.11 24.85 15.97
CA MET A 306 24.68 23.59 15.36
C MET A 306 25.80 22.53 15.40
N LEU A 307 27.05 22.92 15.16
CA LEU A 307 28.21 22.03 15.29
C LEU A 307 28.48 21.58 16.74
N LYS A 308 27.94 22.32 17.72
CA LYS A 308 27.98 21.96 19.15
C LYS A 308 26.73 21.20 19.61
N GLY A 309 25.83 20.84 18.70
CA GLY A 309 24.59 20.11 19.02
C GLY A 309 23.48 20.98 19.61
N GLY A 310 23.53 22.30 19.42
CA GLY A 310 22.45 23.20 19.84
C GLY A 310 21.20 23.07 18.98
N GLU A 311 20.02 23.30 19.57
CA GLU A 311 18.75 23.31 18.85
C GLU A 311 18.74 24.34 17.71
N PRO A 312 18.38 23.96 16.47
CA PRO A 312 18.30 24.86 15.32
C PRO A 312 17.38 26.04 15.57
N GLN A 313 17.85 27.24 15.23
CA GLN A 313 17.10 28.49 15.32
C GLN A 313 17.15 29.25 13.99
N PRO A 314 16.21 30.18 13.72
CA PRO A 314 16.25 31.06 12.55
C PRO A 314 17.59 31.77 12.35
N THR A 315 18.29 32.09 13.45
CA THR A 315 19.61 32.70 13.45
C THR A 315 20.71 31.80 12.86
N ASP A 316 20.54 30.47 12.84
CA ASP A 316 21.49 29.55 12.23
C ASP A 316 21.39 29.58 10.70
N ASP A 317 20.17 29.67 10.16
CA ASP A 317 19.95 29.89 8.73
C ASP A 317 20.50 31.26 8.28
N VAL A 318 20.49 32.28 9.15
CA VAL A 318 21.11 33.58 8.86
C VAL A 318 22.63 33.45 8.68
N TYR A 319 23.30 32.60 9.48
CA TYR A 319 24.74 32.35 9.34
C TYR A 319 25.04 31.66 8.00
N ALA A 320 24.27 30.62 7.68
CA ALA A 320 24.39 29.91 6.42
C ALA A 320 24.11 30.82 5.21
N LEU A 321 23.07 31.67 5.30
CA LEU A 321 22.77 32.71 4.31
C LEU A 321 23.92 33.70 4.15
N GLY A 322 24.57 34.09 5.25
CA GLY A 322 25.77 34.93 5.21
C GLY A 322 26.92 34.25 4.46
N CYS A 323 27.13 32.95 4.65
CA CYS A 323 28.14 32.19 3.91
C CYS A 323 27.82 32.14 2.41
N VAL A 324 26.56 31.85 2.05
CA VAL A 324 26.09 31.84 0.66
C VAL A 324 26.19 33.24 0.02
N ALA A 325 25.79 34.29 0.73
CA ALA A 325 25.90 35.67 0.25
C ALA A 325 27.36 36.05 -0.01
N TYR A 326 28.27 35.69 0.90
CA TYR A 326 29.70 35.93 0.69
C TYR A 326 30.22 35.20 -0.55
N GLU A 327 29.82 33.94 -0.76
CA GLU A 327 30.18 33.16 -1.96
C GLU A 327 29.61 33.78 -3.24
N LEU A 328 28.34 34.21 -3.25
CA LEU A 328 27.71 34.84 -4.40
C LEU A 328 28.50 36.05 -4.91
N PHE A 329 29.06 36.87 -4.01
CA PHE A 329 29.78 38.10 -4.37
C PHE A 329 31.30 37.95 -4.50
N SER A 330 31.89 36.82 -4.09
CA SER A 330 33.35 36.62 -4.11
C SER A 330 33.83 35.34 -4.78
N GLY A 331 32.92 34.40 -5.07
CA GLY A 331 33.24 33.08 -5.60
C GLY A 331 33.96 32.16 -4.61
N ARG A 332 34.13 32.56 -3.35
CA ARG A 332 34.87 31.82 -2.32
C ARG A 332 34.10 31.78 -1.01
N HIS A 333 34.19 30.66 -0.28
CA HIS A 333 33.62 30.56 1.07
C HIS A 333 34.34 31.54 2.03
N PRO A 334 33.65 32.23 2.96
CA PRO A 334 34.25 33.23 3.86
C PRO A 334 35.46 32.71 4.65
N TYR A 335 35.43 31.43 5.00
CA TYR A 335 36.47 30.72 5.76
C TYR A 335 37.12 29.57 4.99
N ASN A 336 37.08 29.57 3.64
CA ASN A 336 37.61 28.46 2.81
C ASN A 336 37.09 27.07 3.21
N LYS A 337 35.78 26.97 3.51
CA LYS A 337 35.09 25.74 3.96
C LYS A 337 35.63 25.12 5.25
N VAL A 338 36.43 25.86 6.03
CA VAL A 338 36.75 25.48 7.41
C VAL A 338 35.47 25.59 8.25
N PRO A 339 35.06 24.54 8.97
CA PRO A 339 33.88 24.56 9.84
C PRO A 339 33.91 25.69 10.88
N ALA A 340 32.74 26.16 11.30
CA ALA A 340 32.60 27.35 12.15
C ALA A 340 33.30 27.22 13.51
N ASP A 341 33.27 26.04 14.13
CA ASP A 341 33.99 25.74 15.39
C ASP A 341 35.50 25.93 15.23
N LYS A 342 36.07 25.41 14.14
CA LYS A 342 37.50 25.55 13.82
C LYS A 342 37.86 26.95 13.34
N ALA A 343 36.97 27.63 12.62
CA ALA A 343 37.18 29.01 12.21
C ALA A 343 37.18 29.97 13.41
N PHE A 344 36.30 29.71 14.39
CA PHE A 344 36.25 30.43 15.66
C PHE A 344 37.51 30.19 16.51
N GLU A 345 37.91 28.93 16.70
CA GLU A 345 39.16 28.55 17.41
C GLU A 345 40.39 29.23 16.79
N ARG A 346 40.46 29.28 15.44
CA ARG A 346 41.55 29.90 14.68
C ARG A 346 41.42 31.42 14.52
N LYS A 347 40.38 32.05 15.08
CA LYS A 347 40.08 33.49 14.97
C LYS A 347 40.09 33.99 13.51
N LEU A 348 39.59 33.17 12.58
CA LEU A 348 39.50 33.55 11.18
C LEU A 348 38.49 34.69 11.00
N LYS A 349 38.77 35.61 10.08
CA LYS A 349 37.87 36.69 9.70
C LYS A 349 37.68 36.71 8.18
N PRO A 350 36.45 36.94 7.68
CA PRO A 350 36.19 36.99 6.25
C PRO A 350 36.87 38.22 5.64
N LYS A 351 37.41 38.08 4.43
CA LYS A 351 38.05 39.21 3.73
C LYS A 351 36.97 40.14 3.17
N ARG A 352 37.15 41.45 3.33
CA ARG A 352 36.19 42.43 2.81
C ARG A 352 36.06 42.35 1.29
N ILE A 353 34.85 42.10 0.81
CA ILE A 353 34.52 42.09 -0.62
C ILE A 353 34.43 43.54 -1.13
N ARG A 354 35.29 43.92 -2.08
CA ARG A 354 35.40 45.31 -2.57
C ARG A 354 34.18 45.77 -3.37
N SER A 355 33.45 44.86 -4.01
CA SER A 355 32.24 45.17 -4.79
C SER A 355 31.03 45.55 -3.92
N LEU A 356 31.09 45.29 -2.61
CA LEU A 356 30.03 45.61 -1.65
C LEU A 356 30.24 46.98 -0.98
N SER A 357 29.14 47.73 -0.82
CA SER A 357 29.14 48.99 -0.05
C SER A 357 29.48 48.75 1.43
N ARG A 358 29.89 49.80 2.15
CA ARG A 358 30.17 49.70 3.61
C ARG A 358 28.96 49.14 4.39
N ARG A 359 27.74 49.48 3.96
CA ARG A 359 26.49 49.01 4.58
C ARG A 359 26.26 47.52 4.34
N GLN A 360 26.37 47.09 3.08
CA GLN A 360 26.25 45.69 2.69
C GLN A 360 27.30 44.81 3.37
N TRP A 361 28.54 45.29 3.46
CA TRP A 361 29.59 44.59 4.18
C TRP A 361 29.28 44.43 5.68
N ARG A 362 28.79 45.49 6.36
CA ARG A 362 28.40 45.39 7.77
C ARG A 362 27.24 44.42 8.00
N ALA A 363 26.26 44.40 7.11
CA ALA A 363 25.15 43.45 7.19
C ALA A 363 25.65 42.00 7.03
N LEU A 364 26.57 41.76 6.09
CA LEU A 364 27.19 40.46 5.86
C LEU A 364 28.09 40.02 7.03
N GLU A 365 28.87 40.95 7.60
CA GLU A 365 29.71 40.70 8.76
C GLU A 365 28.89 40.35 10.01
N ALA A 366 27.76 41.03 10.22
CA ALA A 366 26.82 40.70 11.29
C ALA A 366 26.12 39.34 11.08
N ALA A 367 25.83 38.94 9.83
CA ALA A 367 25.28 37.60 9.55
C ALA A 367 26.32 36.48 9.78
N LEU A 368 27.60 36.75 9.51
CA LEU A 368 28.71 35.80 9.66
C LEU A 368 29.27 35.71 11.09
N ALA A 369 28.64 36.37 12.07
CA ALA A 369 29.05 36.29 13.47
C ALA A 369 28.92 34.85 13.99
N PHE A 370 29.97 34.35 14.63
CA PHE A 370 30.02 32.97 15.12
C PHE A 370 29.02 32.70 16.23
N GLU A 371 28.84 33.63 17.18
CA GLU A 371 27.86 33.50 18.28
C GLU A 371 26.51 34.14 17.93
N ARG A 372 25.40 33.48 18.26
CA ARG A 372 24.02 33.97 18.03
C ARG A 372 23.76 35.37 18.58
N LYS A 373 24.32 35.72 19.74
CA LYS A 373 24.11 37.02 20.41
C LYS A 373 24.61 38.21 19.58
N ASP A 374 25.67 37.99 18.79
CA ASP A 374 26.30 39.00 17.94
C ASP A 374 25.79 38.93 16.50
N ARG A 375 24.97 37.93 16.19
CA ARG A 375 24.44 37.66 14.85
C ARG A 375 23.15 38.44 14.59
N THR A 376 22.91 38.78 13.34
CA THR A 376 21.62 39.32 12.93
C THR A 376 20.49 38.34 13.30
N VAL A 377 19.49 38.84 14.02
CA VAL A 377 18.45 37.99 14.66
C VAL A 377 17.53 37.30 13.64
N THR A 378 17.21 37.95 12.53
CA THR A 378 16.27 37.44 11.52
C THR A 378 16.77 37.71 10.09
N VAL A 379 16.32 36.88 9.14
CA VAL A 379 16.62 37.06 7.71
C VAL A 379 16.05 38.39 7.20
N ASP A 380 14.86 38.77 7.63
CA ASP A 380 14.22 40.04 7.27
C ASP A 380 15.11 41.25 7.65
N LYS A 381 15.65 41.26 8.88
CA LYS A 381 16.56 42.31 9.34
C LYS A 381 17.84 42.34 8.50
N PHE A 382 18.38 41.17 8.13
CA PHE A 382 19.53 41.09 7.22
C PHE A 382 19.21 41.68 5.84
N VAL A 383 18.06 41.33 5.24
CA VAL A 383 17.60 41.87 3.95
C VAL A 383 17.44 43.39 4.02
N HIS A 384 16.79 43.93 5.06
CA HIS A 384 16.66 45.37 5.26
C HIS A 384 18.03 46.07 5.36
N GLN A 385 18.98 45.48 6.10
CA GLN A 385 20.35 46.00 6.24
C GLN A 385 21.21 45.84 4.98
N PHE A 386 20.91 44.87 4.10
CA PHE A 386 21.66 44.60 2.88
C PHE A 386 21.11 45.33 1.64
N PHE A 387 19.77 45.40 1.48
CA PHE A 387 19.08 46.00 0.33
C PHE A 387 18.41 47.36 0.58
N GLY A 388 18.06 47.71 1.82
CA GLY A 388 17.48 49.02 2.17
C GLY A 388 18.23 50.27 1.64
N LYS A 389 17.49 51.34 1.36
CA LYS A 389 18.08 52.63 0.93
C LYS A 389 18.73 53.31 2.14
N ALA A 390 19.89 53.94 1.95
CA ALA A 390 20.46 54.81 2.96
C ALA A 390 19.54 56.03 3.15
N GLY A 391 18.73 56.03 4.20
CA GLY A 391 17.94 57.19 4.58
C GLY A 391 18.89 58.31 5.00
N TRP A 392 18.98 59.36 4.18
CA TRP A 392 19.81 60.54 4.41
C TRP A 392 19.23 61.50 5.46
N LYS A 393 18.59 60.97 6.51
CA LYS A 393 18.12 61.79 7.64
C LYS A 393 19.16 61.71 8.75
N TRP A 394 19.71 62.88 9.09
CA TRP A 394 20.76 63.21 10.09
C TRP A 394 22.18 63.46 9.57
N ALA A 395 22.31 64.50 8.72
CA ALA A 395 23.60 65.14 8.46
C ALA A 395 23.49 66.68 8.53
N PHE A 396 23.05 67.24 9.66
CA PHE A 396 23.26 68.66 10.04
C PHE A 396 23.07 68.85 11.56
N GLY A 397 24.03 68.36 12.36
CA GLY A 397 23.92 68.41 13.82
C GLY A 397 25.26 68.43 14.54
N SER A 398 26.23 69.19 14.01
CA SER A 398 27.58 69.29 14.62
C SER A 398 28.19 70.69 14.53
N LEU A 399 27.37 71.75 14.42
CA LEU A 399 27.84 73.14 14.41
C LEU A 399 26.91 74.08 15.18
N PHE A 400 26.72 73.86 16.48
CA PHE A 400 26.03 74.84 17.35
C PHE A 400 26.51 74.86 18.81
N ILE A 401 27.68 74.30 19.11
CA ILE A 401 28.20 74.22 20.49
C ILE A 401 29.45 75.11 20.70
N ALA A 402 29.96 75.77 19.64
CA ALA A 402 31.19 76.56 19.71
C ALA A 402 30.98 78.08 19.94
N THR A 403 29.75 78.62 19.86
CA THR A 403 29.50 80.07 19.84
C THR A 403 28.98 80.67 21.14
N LEU A 404 28.69 79.86 22.16
CA LEU A 404 28.14 80.34 23.44
C LEU A 404 29.20 80.64 24.52
N ILE A 405 30.49 80.41 24.24
CA ILE A 405 31.57 80.57 25.22
C ILE A 405 32.33 81.91 25.06
N ALA A 406 32.08 82.68 23.99
CA ALA A 406 32.83 83.90 23.70
C ALA A 406 32.16 85.23 24.14
N GLY A 407 30.92 85.21 24.66
CA GLY A 407 30.19 86.43 25.03
C GLY A 407 30.31 86.87 26.49
N GLY A 408 30.90 86.03 27.35
CA GLY A 408 30.80 86.16 28.82
C GLY A 408 31.85 87.05 29.50
N VAL A 409 32.81 87.62 28.77
CA VAL A 409 34.00 88.25 29.38
C VAL A 409 34.08 89.77 29.15
N GLY A 410 33.11 90.36 28.45
CA GLY A 410 33.19 91.77 28.00
C GLY A 410 32.47 92.83 28.85
N TYR A 411 31.70 92.46 29.87
CA TYR A 411 30.72 93.39 30.45
C TYR A 411 30.78 93.55 31.98
N SER A 412 31.95 93.35 32.58
CA SER A 412 32.10 93.49 34.04
C SER A 412 33.32 94.30 34.45
N HIS A 413 33.55 95.44 33.79
CA HIS A 413 34.55 96.39 34.24
C HIS A 413 34.25 97.85 33.86
N LEU A 414 33.15 98.40 34.38
CA LEU A 414 32.79 99.82 34.52
C LEU A 414 31.34 99.81 35.04
N GLU A 415 30.92 100.38 36.16
CA GLU A 415 31.54 101.31 37.08
C GLU A 415 30.51 101.40 38.22
N GLN A 416 30.90 101.07 39.46
CA GLN A 416 30.24 101.64 40.64
C GLN A 416 30.59 103.14 40.63
N GLU A 417 29.71 104.10 40.85
CA GLU A 417 29.15 104.55 42.14
C GLU A 417 28.14 105.68 41.77
N ASN A 418 26.91 105.76 42.29
CA ASN A 418 26.65 106.31 43.61
C ASN A 418 25.23 105.94 44.07
N VAL A 419 25.21 105.14 45.12
CA VAL A 419 24.05 104.70 45.89
C VAL A 419 23.70 105.81 46.89
N ALA A 420 22.52 106.41 46.81
CA ALA A 420 21.96 107.16 47.96
C ALA A 420 20.45 107.47 47.97
N GLU A 421 19.62 107.06 47.00
CA GLU A 421 18.14 107.34 47.07
C GLU A 421 17.20 106.13 46.82
N GLN A 422 17.69 104.97 46.34
CA GLN A 422 16.79 103.90 45.86
C GLN A 422 16.24 102.93 46.91
N GLN A 423 16.60 103.06 48.19
CA GLN A 423 16.23 102.04 49.19
C GLN A 423 14.82 102.18 49.80
N ARG A 424 14.04 103.23 49.49
CA ARG A 424 12.64 103.33 49.96
C ARG A 424 11.57 102.93 48.93
N VAL A 425 11.90 102.90 47.64
CA VAL A 425 10.96 102.50 46.56
C VAL A 425 11.03 100.99 46.25
N LYS A 426 12.16 100.33 46.53
CA LYS A 426 12.39 98.93 46.18
C LYS A 426 11.48 97.94 46.92
N VAL A 427 11.13 98.22 48.18
CA VAL A 427 10.31 97.31 49.00
C VAL A 427 8.80 97.39 48.64
N GLU A 428 8.29 98.54 48.23
CA GLU A 428 6.88 98.70 47.82
C GLU A 428 6.65 98.18 46.39
N LEU A 429 7.66 98.27 45.52
CA LEU A 429 7.62 97.74 44.15
C LEU A 429 7.80 96.21 44.11
N GLU A 430 8.65 95.63 44.97
CA GLU A 430 8.83 94.17 45.07
C GLU A 430 7.54 93.45 45.51
N GLN A 431 6.78 94.02 46.47
CA GLN A 431 5.51 93.42 46.92
C GLN A 431 4.36 93.53 45.90
N LYS A 432 4.35 94.58 45.07
CA LYS A 432 3.37 94.70 43.96
C LYS A 432 3.73 93.77 42.80
N LEU A 433 5.02 93.66 42.49
CA LEU A 433 5.54 92.78 41.45
C LEU A 433 5.29 91.31 41.78
N GLU A 434 5.43 90.87 43.04
CA GLU A 434 5.15 89.48 43.43
C GLU A 434 3.66 89.10 43.27
N ARG A 435 2.73 90.01 43.56
CA ARG A 435 1.28 89.74 43.36
C ARG A 435 0.91 89.70 41.89
N GLU A 436 1.40 90.64 41.08
CA GLU A 436 1.16 90.65 39.63
C GLU A 436 1.81 89.44 38.94
N LEU A 437 2.99 88.99 39.40
CA LEU A 437 3.64 87.78 38.90
C LEU A 437 2.87 86.50 39.26
N LEU A 438 2.28 86.42 40.46
CA LEU A 438 1.45 85.28 40.85
C LEU A 438 0.15 85.21 40.04
N GLU A 439 -0.56 86.33 39.88
CA GLU A 439 -1.78 86.41 39.06
C GLU A 439 -1.49 86.06 37.59
N ARG A 440 -0.38 86.56 37.04
CA ARG A 440 0.04 86.23 35.68
C ARG A 440 0.39 84.75 35.54
N ARG A 441 1.07 84.15 36.52
CA ARG A 441 1.41 82.72 36.50
C ARG A 441 0.17 81.82 36.58
N ILE A 442 -0.84 82.19 37.38
CA ILE A 442 -2.14 81.50 37.44
C ILE A 442 -2.85 81.60 36.08
N ALA A 443 -2.85 82.78 35.45
CA ALA A 443 -3.43 82.98 34.13
C ALA A 443 -2.72 82.17 33.03
N ASP A 444 -1.38 82.16 33.02
CA ASP A 444 -0.58 81.40 32.06
C ASP A 444 -0.84 79.89 32.18
N LYS A 445 -0.97 79.37 33.41
CA LYS A 445 -1.32 77.96 33.66
C LYS A 445 -2.73 77.62 33.21
N ARG A 446 -3.70 78.50 33.47
CA ARG A 446 -5.07 78.34 32.99
C ARG A 446 -5.13 78.30 31.45
N GLU A 447 -4.36 79.16 30.78
CA GLU A 447 -4.26 79.16 29.32
C GLU A 447 -3.56 77.90 28.79
N ALA A 448 -2.51 77.41 29.46
CA ALA A 448 -1.84 76.15 29.11
C ALA A 448 -2.79 74.94 29.20
N ILE A 449 -3.56 74.83 30.29
CA ILE A 449 -4.57 73.78 30.49
C ILE A 449 -5.65 73.86 29.39
N ASN A 450 -6.19 75.05 29.12
CA ASN A 450 -7.20 75.23 28.06
C ASN A 450 -6.65 74.90 26.66
N ARG A 451 -5.38 75.22 26.37
CA ARG A 451 -4.69 74.83 25.13
C ARG A 451 -4.57 73.31 25.01
N LEU A 452 -4.17 72.63 26.08
CA LEU A 452 -4.07 71.17 26.10
C LEU A 452 -5.44 70.51 25.90
N LEU A 453 -6.50 71.01 26.55
CA LEU A 453 -7.87 70.53 26.34
C LEU A 453 -8.32 70.68 24.88
N GLY A 454 -8.03 71.83 24.26
CA GLY A 454 -8.36 72.08 22.86
C GLY A 454 -7.66 71.16 21.86
N LEU A 455 -6.51 70.57 22.21
CA LEU A 455 -5.82 69.60 21.36
C LEU A 455 -6.51 68.21 21.36
N SER A 456 -7.16 67.82 22.47
CA SER A 456 -7.96 66.59 22.57
C SER A 456 -7.26 65.31 22.03
N VAL A 457 -5.94 65.20 22.23
CA VAL A 457 -5.11 64.15 21.62
C VAL A 457 -5.27 62.78 22.31
N LEU A 458 -5.72 62.77 23.57
CA LEU A 458 -6.04 61.57 24.37
C LEU A 458 -4.91 60.53 24.51
N THR A 459 -3.65 60.93 24.25
CA THR A 459 -2.48 60.06 24.47
C THR A 459 -2.06 60.06 25.94
N ALA A 460 -1.27 59.06 26.35
CA ALA A 460 -0.74 58.99 27.71
C ALA A 460 0.21 60.15 28.06
N SER A 461 0.92 60.71 27.07
CA SER A 461 1.76 61.90 27.27
C SER A 461 0.91 63.14 27.47
N TRP A 462 -0.10 63.35 26.63
CA TRP A 462 -1.05 64.45 26.77
C TRP A 462 -1.74 64.45 28.13
N GLU A 463 -2.19 63.27 28.59
CA GLU A 463 -2.84 63.12 29.89
C GLU A 463 -1.88 63.49 31.04
N ARG A 464 -0.62 63.05 30.94
CA ARG A 464 0.40 63.34 31.95
C ARG A 464 0.73 64.82 32.00
N ASP A 465 0.91 65.45 30.84
CA ASP A 465 1.19 66.88 30.72
C ASP A 465 0.02 67.71 31.29
N LEU A 466 -1.23 67.31 31.00
CA LEU A 466 -2.42 67.95 31.54
C LEU A 466 -2.54 67.81 33.06
N ARG A 467 -2.23 66.62 33.62
CA ARG A 467 -2.22 66.41 35.08
C ARG A 467 -1.15 67.25 35.78
N VAL A 468 0.03 67.40 35.18
CA VAL A 468 1.12 68.23 35.74
C VAL A 468 0.71 69.70 35.74
N GLU A 469 0.17 70.20 34.63
CA GLU A 469 -0.28 71.59 34.53
C GLU A 469 -1.44 71.91 35.48
N LEU A 470 -2.39 70.97 35.64
CA LEU A 470 -3.50 71.08 36.60
C LEU A 470 -3.01 71.01 38.06
N ASP A 471 -2.08 70.09 38.32
CA ASP A 471 -1.18 70.00 39.47
C ASP A 471 -0.73 71.35 40.02
N GLU A 472 0.06 71.99 39.17
CA GLU A 472 0.69 73.27 39.44
C GLU A 472 -0.34 74.41 39.55
N TYR A 473 -1.45 74.37 38.79
CA TYR A 473 -2.54 75.35 38.92
C TYR A 473 -3.19 75.30 40.30
N VAL A 474 -3.56 74.11 40.78
CA VAL A 474 -4.19 73.92 42.10
C VAL A 474 -3.26 74.39 43.22
N ASN A 475 -1.96 74.08 43.12
CA ASN A 475 -0.96 74.52 44.08
C ASN A 475 -0.75 76.05 44.09
N LEU A 476 -0.89 76.71 42.95
CA LEU A 476 -0.76 78.17 42.82
C LEU A 476 -2.05 78.93 43.18
N ASN A 477 -3.23 78.32 43.01
CA ASN A 477 -4.54 78.93 43.28
C ASN A 477 -5.47 77.99 44.07
N PRO A 478 -5.17 77.69 45.35
CA PRO A 478 -5.90 76.70 46.13
C PRO A 478 -7.35 77.09 46.46
N ASN A 479 -7.73 78.35 46.26
CA ASN A 479 -9.09 78.84 46.53
C ASN A 479 -10.05 78.63 45.34
N ASP A 480 -9.55 78.27 44.15
CA ASP A 480 -10.36 78.01 42.96
C ASP A 480 -10.60 76.51 42.77
N VAL A 481 -11.70 76.03 43.35
CA VAL A 481 -12.12 74.63 43.27
C VAL A 481 -12.93 74.34 41.99
N ALA A 482 -13.59 75.36 41.43
CA ALA A 482 -14.50 75.20 40.30
C ALA A 482 -13.77 74.93 38.97
N PHE A 483 -12.61 75.56 38.75
CA PHE A 483 -11.88 75.35 37.51
C PHE A 483 -11.33 73.91 37.37
N PRO A 484 -10.63 73.33 38.36
CA PRO A 484 -10.18 71.94 38.27
C PRO A 484 -11.32 70.94 38.06
N GLU A 485 -12.44 71.07 38.79
CA GLU A 485 -13.61 70.21 38.61
C GLU A 485 -14.17 70.28 37.18
N SER A 486 -14.18 71.47 36.58
CA SER A 486 -14.61 71.65 35.19
C SER A 486 -13.67 70.96 34.18
N VAL A 487 -12.36 70.97 34.45
CA VAL A 487 -11.35 70.28 33.64
C VAL A 487 -11.51 68.76 33.76
N HIS A 488 -11.68 68.26 34.98
CA HIS A 488 -11.94 66.83 35.25
C HIS A 488 -13.16 66.30 34.47
N ARG A 489 -14.27 67.06 34.46
CA ARG A 489 -15.47 66.71 33.69
C ARG A 489 -15.21 66.71 32.18
N GLN A 490 -14.61 67.78 31.64
CA GLN A 490 -14.34 67.89 30.20
C GLN A 490 -13.43 66.79 29.66
N VAL A 491 -12.38 66.41 30.41
CA VAL A 491 -11.48 65.32 30.01
C VAL A 491 -12.22 63.98 30.00
N SER A 492 -13.04 63.73 31.02
CA SER A 492 -13.86 62.53 31.10
C SER A 492 -14.80 62.40 29.89
N ASP A 493 -15.44 63.50 29.48
CA ASP A 493 -16.34 63.53 28.32
C ASP A 493 -15.62 63.23 27.00
N LEU A 494 -14.38 63.74 26.84
CA LEU A 494 -13.55 63.44 25.66
C LEU A 494 -13.20 61.95 25.55
N PHE A 495 -12.87 61.31 26.68
CA PHE A 495 -12.60 59.87 26.72
C PHE A 495 -13.86 59.03 26.46
N ILE A 496 -15.03 59.46 26.94
CA ILE A 496 -16.31 58.80 26.60
C ILE A 496 -16.60 58.89 25.10
N ALA A 497 -16.45 60.07 24.49
CA ALA A 497 -16.67 60.24 23.06
C ALA A 497 -15.74 59.34 22.23
N ALA A 498 -14.47 59.20 22.66
CA ALA A 498 -13.52 58.28 22.04
C ALA A 498 -13.91 56.81 22.24
N ALA A 499 -14.38 56.43 23.44
CA ALA A 499 -14.86 55.08 23.72
C ALA A 499 -16.04 54.69 22.82
N THR A 500 -17.03 55.57 22.68
CA THR A 500 -18.16 55.38 21.76
C THR A 500 -17.70 55.20 20.32
N GLY A 501 -16.74 56.02 19.87
CA GLY A 501 -16.16 55.88 18.53
C GLY A 501 -15.49 54.52 18.31
N GLN A 502 -14.73 54.02 19.29
CA GLN A 502 -14.11 52.69 19.21
C GLN A 502 -15.14 51.56 19.20
N LEU A 503 -16.20 51.67 20.00
CA LEU A 503 -17.30 50.71 20.01
C LEU A 503 -18.01 50.64 18.65
N THR A 504 -18.30 51.79 18.02
CA THR A 504 -18.91 51.80 16.66
C THR A 504 -18.02 51.18 15.58
N LEU A 505 -16.71 51.13 15.81
CA LEU A 505 -15.73 50.47 14.93
C LEU A 505 -15.55 48.97 15.24
N GLY A 506 -16.24 48.44 16.25
CA GLY A 506 -16.10 47.05 16.72
C GLY A 506 -14.82 46.80 17.54
N ASN A 507 -14.14 47.86 17.97
CA ASN A 507 -12.90 47.79 18.74
C ASN A 507 -13.21 47.76 20.24
N LEU A 508 -13.56 46.58 20.74
CA LEU A 508 -13.98 46.38 22.13
C LEU A 508 -12.88 46.76 23.15
N GLU A 509 -11.65 46.25 23.02
CA GLU A 509 -10.60 46.56 24.01
C GLU A 509 -10.23 48.05 24.09
N PRO A 510 -10.00 48.76 22.97
CA PRO A 510 -9.76 50.20 23.01
C PRO A 510 -10.93 51.00 23.59
N ALA A 511 -12.18 50.58 23.36
CA ALA A 511 -13.34 51.24 23.96
C ALA A 511 -13.35 51.10 25.50
N GLU A 512 -13.03 49.92 26.01
CA GLU A 512 -12.93 49.65 27.47
C GLU A 512 -11.77 50.43 28.12
N GLU A 513 -10.61 50.49 27.45
CA GLU A 513 -9.47 51.28 27.93
C GLU A 513 -9.82 52.76 28.07
N MET A 514 -10.52 53.32 27.07
CA MET A 514 -10.94 54.73 27.09
C MET A 514 -11.98 54.99 28.20
N LEU A 515 -12.90 54.05 28.48
CA LEU A 515 -13.82 54.14 29.60
C LEU A 515 -13.11 54.08 30.97
N GLY A 516 -12.08 53.23 31.09
CA GLY A 516 -11.25 53.17 32.29
C GLY A 516 -10.50 54.48 32.54
N ARG A 517 -9.99 55.10 31.47
CA ARG A 517 -9.33 56.41 31.55
C ARG A 517 -10.32 57.52 31.88
N ALA A 518 -11.53 57.53 31.31
CA ALA A 518 -12.59 58.49 31.67
C ALA A 518 -12.89 58.46 33.19
N ALA A 519 -13.10 57.25 33.74
CA ALA A 519 -13.38 57.05 35.16
C ALA A 519 -12.23 57.53 36.08
N SER A 520 -10.99 57.53 35.59
CA SER A 520 -9.84 58.04 36.36
C SER A 520 -9.80 59.57 36.48
N TRP A 521 -10.59 60.28 35.68
CA TRP A 521 -10.71 61.74 35.70
C TRP A 521 -11.96 62.21 36.44
N ASN A 522 -13.07 61.48 36.37
CA ASN A 522 -14.32 61.78 37.09
C ASN A 522 -15.07 60.47 37.39
N GLU A 523 -15.49 60.25 38.63
CA GLU A 523 -16.23 59.04 39.02
C GLU A 523 -17.72 59.09 38.63
N GLN A 524 -18.32 60.30 38.59
CA GLN A 524 -19.73 60.50 38.23
C GLN A 524 -19.85 60.91 36.77
N VAL A 525 -19.84 59.94 35.87
CA VAL A 525 -19.92 60.18 34.43
C VAL A 525 -21.23 59.68 33.85
N GLU A 526 -22.04 60.61 33.33
CA GLU A 526 -23.25 60.30 32.57
C GLU A 526 -22.86 59.57 31.26
N GLY A 527 -23.53 58.45 30.96
CA GLY A 527 -23.35 57.69 29.72
C GLY A 527 -22.29 56.56 29.75
N ALA A 528 -21.42 56.49 30.77
CA ALA A 528 -20.40 55.43 30.86
C ALA A 528 -21.00 54.03 31.09
N GLU A 529 -22.06 53.91 31.88
CA GLU A 529 -22.73 52.63 32.17
C GLU A 529 -23.46 52.05 30.95
N GLU A 530 -23.99 52.91 30.07
CA GLU A 530 -24.64 52.48 28.83
C GLU A 530 -23.64 51.84 27.86
N ILE A 531 -22.47 52.47 27.67
CA ILE A 531 -21.41 51.96 26.80
C ILE A 531 -20.83 50.65 27.38
N ARG A 532 -20.67 50.54 28.71
CA ARG A 532 -20.28 49.28 29.37
C ARG A 532 -21.28 48.16 29.13
N GLY A 533 -22.58 48.47 29.17
CA GLY A 533 -23.65 47.52 28.86
C GLY A 533 -23.57 47.00 27.42
N GLN A 534 -23.37 47.90 26.45
CA GLN A 534 -23.23 47.54 25.03
C GLN A 534 -21.98 46.68 24.77
N LEU A 535 -20.84 47.06 25.37
CA LEU A 535 -19.58 46.32 25.25
C LEU A 535 -19.69 44.91 25.84
N ALA A 536 -20.41 44.75 26.96
CA ALA A 536 -20.68 43.44 27.54
C ALA A 536 -21.56 42.58 26.63
N GLN A 537 -22.57 43.17 25.98
CA GLN A 537 -23.45 42.48 25.05
C GLN A 537 -22.68 42.00 23.79
N GLU A 538 -21.94 42.89 23.12
CA GLU A 538 -21.18 42.52 21.91
C GLU A 538 -20.13 41.44 22.19
N ARG A 539 -19.51 41.46 23.38
CA ARG A 539 -18.55 40.43 23.80
C ARG A 539 -19.20 39.06 23.99
N GLU A 540 -20.41 39.04 24.54
CA GLU A 540 -21.15 37.79 24.73
C GLU A 540 -21.62 37.21 23.38
N GLU A 541 -22.09 38.07 22.47
CA GLU A 541 -22.44 37.66 21.10
C GLU A 541 -21.23 37.11 20.33
N LEU A 542 -20.06 37.76 20.45
CA LEU A 542 -18.83 37.28 19.83
C LEU A 542 -18.40 35.91 20.38
N ARG A 543 -18.52 35.71 21.71
CA ARG A 543 -18.24 34.42 22.34
C ARG A 543 -19.15 33.32 21.83
N GLN A 544 -20.46 33.60 21.72
CA GLN A 544 -21.42 32.62 21.21
C GLN A 544 -21.12 32.23 19.76
N ARG A 545 -20.82 33.21 18.88
CA ARG A 545 -20.44 32.92 17.49
C ARG A 545 -19.19 32.04 17.38
N LEU A 546 -18.15 32.35 18.15
CA LEU A 546 -16.91 31.57 18.13
C LEU A 546 -17.13 30.14 18.65
N GLU A 547 -17.99 29.97 19.66
CA GLU A 547 -18.33 28.65 20.19
C GLU A 547 -19.18 27.83 19.20
N ASP A 548 -20.14 28.47 18.51
CA ASP A 548 -20.92 27.83 17.46
C ASP A 548 -20.05 27.42 16.26
N GLU A 549 -19.10 28.26 15.84
CA GLU A 549 -18.11 27.92 14.82
C GLU A 549 -17.22 26.75 15.24
N ARG A 550 -16.77 26.71 16.51
CA ARG A 550 -15.99 25.61 17.07
C ARG A 550 -16.78 24.29 17.02
N ILE A 551 -18.03 24.31 17.48
CA ILE A 551 -18.90 23.12 17.48
C ILE A 551 -19.21 22.67 16.03
N ALA A 552 -19.43 23.59 15.10
CA ALA A 552 -19.64 23.27 13.69
C ALA A 552 -18.40 22.61 13.07
N ALA A 553 -17.21 23.16 13.32
CA ALA A 553 -15.94 22.61 12.85
C ALA A 553 -15.67 21.21 13.43
N GLU A 554 -15.96 20.98 14.71
CA GLU A 554 -15.83 19.66 15.35
C GLU A 554 -16.76 18.63 14.73
N ARG A 555 -18.02 19.00 14.46
CA ARG A 555 -19.00 18.12 13.80
C ARG A 555 -18.59 17.77 12.37
N GLU A 556 -18.06 18.72 11.62
CA GLU A 556 -17.56 18.48 10.26
C GLU A 556 -16.33 17.57 10.27
N ALA A 557 -15.38 17.80 11.18
CA ALA A 557 -14.21 16.94 11.35
C ALA A 557 -14.60 15.50 11.69
N GLU A 558 -15.59 15.30 12.57
CA GLU A 558 -16.10 13.97 12.92
C GLU A 558 -16.79 13.28 11.73
N ARG A 559 -17.58 14.00 10.94
CA ARG A 559 -18.18 13.48 9.70
C ARG A 559 -17.12 13.00 8.71
N LEU A 560 -16.07 13.80 8.48
CA LEU A 560 -14.96 13.43 7.60
C LEU A 560 -14.21 12.19 8.10
N ARG A 561 -13.96 12.07 9.41
CA ARG A 561 -13.36 10.87 10.01
C ARG A 561 -14.22 9.63 9.79
N GLN A 562 -15.53 9.73 10.00
CA GLN A 562 -16.44 8.61 9.77
C GLN A 562 -16.51 8.20 8.29
N GLN A 563 -16.47 9.17 7.38
CA GLN A 563 -16.40 8.90 5.94
C GLN A 563 -15.11 8.17 5.57
N GLN A 564 -13.95 8.65 6.04
CA GLN A 564 -12.67 7.98 5.80
C GLN A 564 -12.65 6.54 6.36
N LEU A 565 -13.22 6.31 7.54
CA LEU A 565 -13.31 4.97 8.11
C LEU A 565 -14.21 4.05 7.27
N ARG A 566 -15.32 4.57 6.75
CA ARG A 566 -16.21 3.81 5.85
C ARG A 566 -15.52 3.45 4.53
N GLU A 567 -14.83 4.39 3.91
CA GLU A 567 -14.05 4.16 2.68
C GLU A 567 -12.94 3.14 2.91
N GLN A 568 -12.20 3.24 4.02
CA GLN A 568 -11.18 2.23 4.38
C GLN A 568 -11.79 0.83 4.58
N ARG A 569 -12.94 0.72 5.25
CA ARG A 569 -13.65 -0.56 5.41
C ARG A 569 -14.11 -1.13 4.07
N GLN A 570 -14.62 -0.30 3.17
CA GLN A 570 -15.02 -0.73 1.82
C GLN A 570 -13.83 -1.20 0.99
N LEU A 571 -12.71 -0.48 1.02
CA LEU A 571 -11.49 -0.88 0.32
C LEU A 571 -10.92 -2.19 0.88
N ALA A 572 -10.94 -2.37 2.21
CA ALA A 572 -10.51 -3.60 2.86
C ALA A 572 -11.43 -4.78 2.49
N ALA A 573 -12.76 -4.57 2.50
CA ALA A 573 -13.72 -5.58 2.07
C ALA A 573 -13.53 -5.96 0.60
N ALA A 574 -13.35 -4.99 -0.29
CA ALA A 574 -13.08 -5.24 -1.72
C ALA A 574 -11.74 -5.97 -1.95
N ALA A 575 -10.71 -5.66 -1.15
CA ALA A 575 -9.43 -6.36 -1.22
C ALA A 575 -9.54 -7.81 -0.72
N LEU A 576 -10.28 -8.05 0.37
CA LEU A 576 -10.58 -9.40 0.85
C LEU A 576 -11.38 -10.18 -0.20
N GLN A 577 -12.40 -9.57 -0.79
CA GLN A 577 -13.23 -10.20 -1.81
C GLN A 577 -12.41 -10.61 -3.04
N ARG A 578 -11.50 -9.76 -3.53
CA ARG A 578 -10.58 -10.12 -4.63
C ARG A 578 -9.70 -11.33 -4.30
N LYS A 579 -9.23 -11.47 -3.05
CA LYS A 579 -8.45 -12.65 -2.62
C LYS A 579 -9.31 -13.90 -2.62
N ILE A 580 -10.55 -13.80 -2.15
CA ILE A 580 -11.52 -14.91 -2.18
C ILE A 580 -11.79 -15.33 -3.63
N ASP A 581 -12.03 -14.37 -4.54
CA ASP A 581 -12.32 -14.65 -5.94
C ASP A 581 -11.19 -15.45 -6.63
N VAL A 582 -9.93 -15.10 -6.36
CA VAL A 582 -8.76 -15.84 -6.87
C VAL A 582 -8.74 -17.29 -6.36
N VAL A 583 -9.02 -17.49 -5.07
CA VAL A 583 -9.05 -18.85 -4.48
C VAL A 583 -10.21 -19.68 -5.06
N LEU A 584 -11.35 -19.06 -5.33
CA LEU A 584 -12.48 -19.74 -5.98
C LEU A 584 -12.16 -20.12 -7.43
N ASP A 585 -11.46 -19.28 -8.19
CA ASP A 585 -11.02 -19.59 -9.56
C ASP A 585 -10.01 -20.75 -9.59
N ASP A 586 -9.03 -20.74 -8.67
CA ASP A 586 -8.09 -21.85 -8.48
C ASP A 586 -8.84 -23.17 -8.17
N MET A 587 -9.89 -23.09 -7.34
CA MET A 587 -10.71 -24.24 -6.96
C MET A 587 -11.54 -24.76 -8.13
N GLU A 588 -12.15 -23.88 -8.93
CA GLU A 588 -12.89 -24.25 -10.14
C GLU A 588 -11.97 -24.93 -11.16
N SER A 589 -10.75 -24.43 -11.33
CA SER A 589 -9.72 -25.04 -12.18
C SER A 589 -9.33 -26.43 -11.69
N ALA A 590 -9.16 -26.61 -10.37
CA ALA A 590 -8.84 -27.91 -9.77
C ALA A 590 -9.98 -28.94 -9.91
N LEU A 591 -11.24 -28.49 -9.97
CA LEU A 591 -12.42 -29.33 -10.22
C LEU A 591 -12.55 -29.79 -11.68
N ASN A 592 -11.67 -29.37 -12.58
CA ASN A 592 -11.70 -29.79 -13.97
C ASN A 592 -11.47 -31.32 -14.09
N CYS A 593 -12.57 -32.03 -14.35
CA CYS A 593 -12.62 -33.47 -14.31
C CYS A 593 -11.84 -34.12 -15.47
N GLY A 594 -10.70 -34.74 -15.17
CA GLY A 594 -9.88 -35.42 -16.16
C GLY A 594 -8.76 -36.27 -15.58
N PHE A 595 -8.03 -36.94 -16.47
CA PHE A 595 -6.88 -37.79 -16.11
C PHE A 595 -5.67 -37.00 -15.56
N GLY A 596 -5.72 -35.68 -15.45
CA GLY A 596 -4.67 -34.87 -14.80
C GLY A 596 -5.09 -34.26 -13.47
N MET A 597 -6.31 -34.55 -13.00
CA MET A 597 -6.88 -33.97 -11.79
C MET A 597 -6.05 -34.29 -10.55
N GLN A 598 -5.85 -33.29 -9.69
CA GLN A 598 -5.15 -33.40 -8.41
C GLN A 598 -6.08 -32.97 -7.30
N VAL A 599 -6.51 -33.92 -6.45
CA VAL A 599 -7.44 -33.61 -5.36
C VAL A 599 -6.76 -32.78 -4.27
N SER A 600 -5.45 -32.94 -4.09
CA SER A 600 -4.62 -32.11 -3.20
C SER A 600 -4.67 -30.61 -3.52
N ALA A 601 -4.88 -30.22 -4.78
CA ALA A 601 -5.04 -28.81 -5.15
C ALA A 601 -6.34 -28.21 -4.57
N ILE A 602 -7.39 -29.03 -4.44
CA ILE A 602 -8.67 -28.64 -3.82
C ILE A 602 -8.48 -28.44 -2.31
N ASP A 603 -7.70 -29.30 -1.66
CA ASP A 603 -7.36 -29.15 -0.22
C ASP A 603 -6.63 -27.83 0.05
N SER A 604 -5.61 -27.53 -0.76
CA SER A 604 -4.87 -26.27 -0.64
C SER A 604 -5.75 -25.04 -0.85
N ALA A 605 -6.65 -25.08 -1.85
CA ALA A 605 -7.60 -23.99 -2.10
C ALA A 605 -8.62 -23.85 -0.94
N LEU A 606 -9.13 -24.97 -0.42
CA LEU A 606 -10.07 -24.98 0.70
C LEU A 606 -9.43 -24.48 2.00
N GLY A 607 -8.17 -24.82 2.25
CA GLY A 607 -7.38 -24.31 3.37
C GLY A 607 -7.19 -22.79 3.29
N ARG A 608 -6.72 -22.28 2.14
CA ARG A 608 -6.60 -20.83 1.90
C ARG A 608 -7.94 -20.11 2.03
N LEU A 609 -9.04 -20.71 1.55
CA LEU A 609 -10.36 -20.12 1.70
C LEU A 609 -10.81 -20.11 3.16
N ALA A 610 -10.54 -21.16 3.95
CA ALA A 610 -10.91 -21.20 5.35
C ALA A 610 -10.16 -20.16 6.20
N GLU A 611 -8.92 -19.83 5.83
CA GLU A 611 -8.16 -18.74 6.45
C GLU A 611 -8.74 -17.35 6.12
N LEU A 612 -9.28 -17.16 4.92
CA LEU A 612 -9.88 -15.89 4.49
C LEU A 612 -11.34 -15.73 4.95
N ASP A 613 -12.12 -16.81 4.88
CA ASP A 613 -13.55 -16.87 5.15
C ASP A 613 -13.96 -18.31 5.50
N SER A 614 -13.87 -18.64 6.79
CA SER A 614 -14.20 -19.97 7.31
C SER A 614 -15.67 -20.36 7.10
N ALA A 615 -16.58 -19.38 7.09
CA ALA A 615 -18.00 -19.62 6.89
C ALA A 615 -18.30 -20.04 5.45
N LYS A 616 -17.73 -19.33 4.48
CA LYS A 616 -17.84 -19.67 3.05
C LYS A 616 -17.19 -21.02 2.75
N ALA A 617 -16.04 -21.32 3.33
CA ALA A 617 -15.42 -22.63 3.22
C ALA A 617 -16.34 -23.76 3.76
N ALA A 618 -17.03 -23.54 4.88
CA ALA A 618 -17.98 -24.50 5.43
C ALA A 618 -19.18 -24.75 4.50
N VAL A 619 -19.70 -23.71 3.86
CA VAL A 619 -20.81 -23.81 2.90
C VAL A 619 -20.41 -24.57 1.63
N LEU A 620 -19.15 -24.45 1.19
CA LEU A 620 -18.70 -25.05 -0.08
C LEU A 620 -18.31 -26.53 0.04
N ARG A 621 -17.89 -27.02 1.21
CA ARG A 621 -17.53 -28.43 1.43
C ARG A 621 -18.55 -29.46 0.88
N PRO A 622 -19.87 -29.35 1.15
CA PRO A 622 -20.85 -30.28 0.59
C PRO A 622 -20.97 -30.16 -0.93
N VAL A 623 -20.87 -28.95 -1.49
CA VAL A 623 -20.93 -28.73 -2.95
C VAL A 623 -19.75 -29.40 -3.64
N LEU A 624 -18.54 -29.26 -3.09
CA LEU A 624 -17.34 -29.92 -3.61
C LEU A 624 -17.46 -31.44 -3.60
N ALA A 625 -18.05 -32.01 -2.55
CA ALA A 625 -18.25 -33.45 -2.46
C ALA A 625 -19.18 -33.98 -3.56
N GLU A 626 -20.28 -33.28 -3.86
CA GLU A 626 -21.19 -33.63 -4.95
C GLU A 626 -20.50 -33.56 -6.32
N GLU A 627 -19.78 -32.47 -6.60
CA GLU A 627 -19.06 -32.28 -7.88
C GLU A 627 -17.96 -33.33 -8.08
N LEU A 628 -17.20 -33.64 -7.02
CA LEU A 628 -16.19 -34.71 -7.04
C LEU A 628 -16.81 -36.07 -7.28
N THR A 629 -17.93 -36.38 -6.61
CA THR A 629 -18.65 -37.64 -6.79
C THR A 629 -19.13 -37.80 -8.24
N GLY A 630 -19.70 -36.74 -8.82
CA GLY A 630 -20.09 -36.71 -10.24
C GLY A 630 -18.91 -36.88 -11.20
N CYS A 631 -17.74 -36.30 -10.86
CA CYS A 631 -16.51 -36.51 -11.63
C CYS A 631 -16.00 -37.95 -11.51
N PHE A 632 -15.95 -38.50 -10.30
CA PHE A 632 -15.48 -39.86 -10.05
C PHE A 632 -16.35 -40.91 -10.74
N GLY A 633 -17.66 -40.70 -10.86
CA GLY A 633 -18.52 -41.56 -11.68
C GLY A 633 -18.05 -41.66 -13.14
N ARG A 634 -17.68 -40.52 -13.75
CA ARG A 634 -17.17 -40.48 -15.14
C ARG A 634 -15.78 -41.08 -15.28
N LEU A 635 -14.90 -40.89 -14.30
CA LEU A 635 -13.55 -41.43 -14.31
C LEU A 635 -13.55 -42.93 -14.04
N ALA A 636 -14.36 -43.41 -13.10
CA ALA A 636 -14.51 -44.83 -12.76
C ALA A 636 -15.00 -45.65 -13.95
N ALA A 637 -15.92 -45.09 -14.76
CA ALA A 637 -16.37 -45.71 -16.00
C ALA A 637 -15.27 -45.90 -17.06
N LYS A 638 -14.09 -45.30 -16.89
CA LYS A 638 -12.92 -45.45 -17.77
C LYS A 638 -11.76 -46.18 -17.10
N SER A 639 -11.47 -45.87 -15.84
CA SER A 639 -10.34 -46.39 -15.07
C SER A 639 -10.71 -46.44 -13.58
N PRO A 640 -11.30 -47.55 -13.10
CA PRO A 640 -11.75 -47.67 -11.72
C PRO A 640 -10.59 -47.65 -10.71
N GLU A 641 -9.50 -48.37 -10.99
CA GLU A 641 -8.33 -48.43 -10.11
C GLU A 641 -7.71 -47.05 -9.85
N ARG A 642 -7.57 -46.25 -10.90
CA ARG A 642 -7.05 -44.89 -10.76
C ARG A 642 -8.01 -44.00 -9.97
N THR A 643 -9.31 -44.13 -10.24
CA THR A 643 -10.34 -43.34 -9.56
C THR A 643 -10.39 -43.67 -8.07
N ALA A 644 -10.08 -44.91 -7.68
CA ALA A 644 -10.02 -45.32 -6.28
C ALA A 644 -8.99 -44.52 -5.47
N GLY A 645 -7.81 -44.24 -6.05
CA GLY A 645 -6.79 -43.39 -5.41
C GLY A 645 -7.30 -41.96 -5.18
N LEU A 646 -7.92 -41.34 -6.20
CA LEU A 646 -8.50 -40.00 -6.08
C LEU A 646 -9.65 -39.95 -5.08
N LEU A 647 -10.48 -40.99 -5.02
CA LEU A 647 -11.58 -41.11 -4.05
C LEU A 647 -11.05 -41.18 -2.61
N GLN A 648 -9.96 -41.93 -2.37
CA GLN A 648 -9.33 -41.99 -1.05
C GLN A 648 -8.79 -40.62 -0.62
N GLU A 649 -8.10 -39.90 -1.51
CA GLU A 649 -7.66 -38.53 -1.24
C GLU A 649 -8.85 -37.60 -0.92
N ALA A 650 -9.91 -37.65 -1.72
CA ALA A 650 -11.10 -36.83 -1.50
C ALA A 650 -11.79 -37.12 -0.16
N ARG A 651 -11.87 -38.40 0.24
CA ARG A 651 -12.42 -38.80 1.55
C ARG A 651 -11.56 -38.31 2.71
N ALA A 652 -10.24 -38.23 2.54
CA ALA A 652 -9.35 -37.69 3.57
C ALA A 652 -9.56 -36.17 3.76
N ILE A 653 -9.79 -35.45 2.67
CA ILE A 653 -9.98 -33.98 2.66
C ILE A 653 -11.40 -33.59 3.12
N LEU A 654 -12.40 -34.39 2.73
CA LEU A 654 -13.83 -34.15 2.98
C LEU A 654 -14.49 -35.31 3.76
N PRO A 655 -14.01 -35.66 4.98
CA PRO A 655 -14.41 -36.88 5.67
C PRO A 655 -15.87 -36.89 6.15
N ALA A 656 -16.45 -35.71 6.40
CA ALA A 656 -17.83 -35.57 6.87
C ALA A 656 -18.88 -35.64 5.74
N GLN A 657 -18.45 -35.77 4.47
CA GLN A 657 -19.34 -35.64 3.33
C GLN A 657 -19.90 -37.00 2.88
N ARG A 658 -21.20 -37.18 3.12
CA ARG A 658 -21.95 -38.40 2.80
C ARG A 658 -21.81 -38.85 1.33
N PRO A 659 -21.90 -37.97 0.30
CA PRO A 659 -21.78 -38.40 -1.10
C PRO A 659 -20.48 -39.16 -1.39
N LEU A 660 -19.35 -38.67 -0.85
CA LEU A 660 -18.06 -39.32 -1.01
C LEU A 660 -17.92 -40.59 -0.18
N ALA A 661 -18.49 -40.61 1.03
CA ALA A 661 -18.46 -41.78 1.91
C ALA A 661 -19.25 -42.95 1.30
N GLU A 662 -20.41 -42.69 0.69
CA GLU A 662 -21.29 -43.71 0.11
C GLU A 662 -20.93 -44.07 -1.34
N PHE A 663 -20.10 -43.27 -2.02
CA PHE A 663 -19.69 -43.56 -3.40
C PHE A 663 -18.89 -44.87 -3.50
N ASP A 664 -19.37 -45.78 -4.34
CA ASP A 664 -18.77 -47.09 -4.55
C ASP A 664 -18.34 -47.27 -6.01
N ILE A 665 -17.17 -47.88 -6.22
CA ILE A 665 -16.57 -48.09 -7.55
C ILE A 665 -16.76 -49.55 -7.94
N ASP A 666 -17.57 -49.81 -8.97
CA ASP A 666 -17.62 -51.13 -9.60
C ASP A 666 -16.44 -51.30 -10.57
N TYR A 667 -15.48 -52.15 -10.20
CA TYR A 667 -14.23 -52.38 -10.93
C TYR A 667 -14.44 -53.10 -12.27
N CYS A 668 -15.61 -53.71 -12.50
CA CYS A 668 -15.94 -54.41 -13.73
C CYS A 668 -16.87 -53.60 -14.66
N ALA A 669 -17.59 -52.60 -14.13
CA ALA A 669 -18.58 -51.84 -14.89
C ALA A 669 -18.01 -51.09 -16.12
N HIS A 670 -16.72 -50.75 -16.11
CA HIS A 670 -16.04 -50.08 -17.22
C HIS A 670 -15.80 -50.98 -18.45
N LEU A 671 -15.87 -52.30 -18.29
CA LEU A 671 -15.61 -53.26 -19.37
C LEU A 671 -16.85 -53.44 -20.26
N ARG A 672 -16.60 -53.53 -21.56
CA ARG A 672 -17.65 -53.88 -22.53
C ARG A 672 -17.84 -55.39 -22.56
N PRO A 673 -19.09 -55.90 -22.62
CA PRO A 673 -19.35 -57.33 -22.82
C PRO A 673 -18.54 -57.90 -23.99
N GLY A 674 -17.84 -59.02 -23.76
CA GLY A 674 -17.00 -59.71 -24.73
C GLY A 674 -15.62 -59.09 -25.00
N SER A 675 -15.24 -58.04 -24.26
CA SER A 675 -13.91 -57.43 -24.42
C SER A 675 -12.75 -58.31 -23.88
N GLY A 676 -13.04 -59.29 -23.01
CA GLY A 676 -12.04 -60.11 -22.32
C GLY A 676 -11.12 -60.95 -23.21
N ALA A 677 -11.52 -61.23 -24.47
CA ALA A 677 -10.68 -61.95 -25.43
C ALA A 677 -9.56 -61.08 -26.03
N ARG A 678 -9.58 -59.76 -25.82
CA ARG A 678 -8.57 -58.82 -26.34
C ARG A 678 -7.28 -58.79 -25.51
N GLY A 679 -7.23 -59.54 -24.40
CA GLY A 679 -6.07 -59.66 -23.52
C GLY A 679 -6.34 -59.21 -22.09
N ASP A 680 -5.34 -59.35 -21.23
CA ASP A 680 -5.50 -59.24 -19.77
C ASP A 680 -5.89 -57.83 -19.29
N ARG A 681 -5.61 -56.78 -20.08
CA ARG A 681 -6.07 -55.39 -19.80
C ARG A 681 -7.59 -55.20 -19.90
N TYR A 682 -8.33 -56.19 -20.39
CA TYR A 682 -9.79 -56.19 -20.48
C TYR A 682 -10.42 -57.17 -19.48
N THR A 683 -9.73 -57.37 -18.37
CA THR A 683 -10.20 -58.13 -17.21
C THR A 683 -10.37 -57.17 -16.03
N CYS A 684 -11.15 -57.57 -15.04
CA CYS A 684 -11.34 -56.83 -13.81
C CYS A 684 -11.21 -57.79 -12.63
N ALA A 685 -10.91 -57.24 -11.46
CA ALA A 685 -11.01 -57.97 -10.20
C ALA A 685 -11.40 -56.98 -9.10
N ASP A 686 -12.24 -57.42 -8.17
CA ASP A 686 -12.64 -56.56 -7.05
C ASP A 686 -11.56 -56.57 -5.97
N PRO A 687 -11.21 -55.42 -5.37
CA PRO A 687 -10.28 -55.36 -4.26
C PRO A 687 -10.86 -56.04 -3.01
N MET A 688 -10.00 -56.65 -2.20
CA MET A 688 -10.34 -57.32 -0.94
C MET A 688 -9.91 -56.49 0.27
N GLN A 689 -10.67 -56.55 1.37
CA GLN A 689 -10.36 -55.83 2.62
C GLN A 689 -9.01 -56.23 3.22
N ALA A 690 -8.63 -57.51 3.17
CA ALA A 690 -7.36 -58.05 3.61
C ALA A 690 -6.18 -57.73 2.65
N GLY A 691 -6.43 -56.96 1.59
CA GLY A 691 -5.46 -56.63 0.55
C GLY A 691 -5.42 -57.63 -0.60
N GLY A 692 -4.96 -57.16 -1.75
CA GLY A 692 -5.02 -57.90 -3.01
C GLY A 692 -6.40 -57.86 -3.67
N TYR A 693 -6.61 -58.77 -4.62
CA TYR A 693 -7.81 -58.81 -5.45
C TYR A 693 -8.48 -60.19 -5.42
N GLY A 694 -9.79 -60.19 -5.61
CA GLY A 694 -10.57 -61.39 -5.88
C GLY A 694 -10.22 -62.04 -7.22
N PRO A 695 -10.94 -63.09 -7.62
CA PRO A 695 -10.73 -63.77 -8.88
C PRO A 695 -10.83 -62.83 -10.08
N GLN A 696 -9.99 -63.05 -11.10
CA GLN A 696 -10.09 -62.29 -12.33
C GLN A 696 -11.40 -62.61 -13.06
N MET A 697 -12.06 -61.56 -13.54
CA MET A 697 -13.35 -61.64 -14.21
C MET A 697 -13.32 -61.00 -15.59
N VAL A 698 -14.21 -61.47 -16.45
CA VAL A 698 -14.55 -60.88 -17.73
C VAL A 698 -16.02 -60.51 -17.74
N VAL A 699 -16.38 -59.47 -18.49
CA VAL A 699 -17.78 -59.08 -18.66
C VAL A 699 -18.35 -59.74 -19.91
N VAL A 700 -19.47 -60.42 -19.76
CA VAL A 700 -20.21 -61.08 -20.84
C VAL A 700 -21.63 -60.52 -20.96
N THR A 701 -22.29 -60.83 -22.07
CA THR A 701 -23.73 -60.55 -22.20
C THR A 701 -24.47 -61.72 -21.55
N GLY A 702 -25.11 -61.49 -20.40
CA GLY A 702 -25.92 -62.49 -19.73
C GLY A 702 -27.16 -62.89 -20.53
N ALA A 703 -27.82 -63.98 -20.13
CA ALA A 703 -28.99 -64.53 -20.83
C ALA A 703 -30.18 -63.54 -20.92
N SER A 704 -30.27 -62.57 -19.99
CA SER A 704 -31.28 -61.50 -19.99
C SER A 704 -30.90 -60.29 -20.85
N GLY A 705 -29.77 -60.33 -21.55
CA GLY A 705 -29.19 -59.19 -22.28
C GLY A 705 -28.46 -58.18 -21.38
N ARG A 706 -28.49 -58.38 -20.06
CA ARG A 706 -27.75 -57.54 -19.10
C ARG A 706 -26.29 -57.98 -18.99
N PRO A 707 -25.33 -57.05 -18.83
CA PRO A 707 -23.93 -57.39 -18.57
C PRO A 707 -23.78 -58.18 -17.27
N LEU A 708 -22.98 -59.22 -17.30
CA LEU A 708 -22.66 -60.08 -16.15
C LEU A 708 -21.14 -60.23 -16.05
N ALA A 709 -20.58 -60.08 -14.85
CA ALA A 709 -19.18 -60.43 -14.63
C ALA A 709 -19.08 -61.93 -14.32
N VAL A 710 -18.22 -62.63 -15.06
CA VAL A 710 -17.99 -64.07 -14.94
C VAL A 710 -16.52 -64.31 -14.69
N GLY A 711 -16.20 -65.24 -13.78
CA GLY A 711 -14.82 -65.68 -13.56
C GLY A 711 -14.14 -66.03 -14.89
N ARG A 712 -12.96 -65.45 -15.13
CA ARG A 712 -12.16 -65.73 -16.33
C ARG A 712 -11.68 -67.18 -16.34
N TYR A 713 -11.42 -67.71 -15.14
CA TYR A 713 -10.90 -69.04 -14.86
C TYR A 713 -11.85 -69.78 -13.90
N GLU A 714 -11.72 -71.10 -13.88
CA GLU A 714 -12.17 -71.94 -12.76
C GLU A 714 -11.50 -71.43 -11.46
N ILE A 715 -12.20 -71.51 -10.32
CA ILE A 715 -11.56 -71.18 -9.03
C ILE A 715 -10.40 -72.15 -8.81
N SER A 716 -9.21 -71.62 -8.56
CA SER A 716 -8.02 -72.43 -8.34
C SER A 716 -7.87 -72.89 -6.89
N ASN A 717 -7.09 -73.94 -6.67
CA ASN A 717 -6.70 -74.38 -5.32
C ASN A 717 -6.01 -73.25 -4.53
N SER A 718 -5.26 -72.36 -5.19
CA SER A 718 -4.60 -71.23 -4.52
C SER A 718 -5.59 -70.17 -4.01
N GLU A 719 -6.64 -69.88 -4.78
CA GLU A 719 -7.71 -68.96 -4.38
C GLU A 719 -8.56 -69.57 -3.26
N PHE A 720 -8.88 -70.86 -3.37
CA PHE A 720 -9.61 -71.58 -2.34
C PHE A 720 -8.80 -71.71 -1.03
N ALA A 721 -7.49 -71.96 -1.12
CA ALA A 721 -6.60 -71.99 0.03
C ALA A 721 -6.55 -70.65 0.78
N ARG A 722 -6.69 -69.52 0.07
CA ARG A 722 -6.76 -68.19 0.68
C ARG A 722 -7.99 -68.06 1.58
N PHE A 723 -9.15 -68.50 1.08
CA PHE A 723 -10.37 -68.62 1.89
C PHE A 723 -10.16 -69.53 3.09
N CYS A 724 -9.61 -70.72 2.87
CA CYS A 724 -9.38 -71.70 3.94
C CYS A 724 -8.53 -71.13 5.08
N LYS A 725 -7.47 -70.40 4.73
CA LYS A 725 -6.59 -69.72 5.67
C LYS A 725 -7.30 -68.58 6.41
N ALA A 726 -8.10 -67.79 5.71
CA ALA A 726 -8.79 -66.63 6.29
C ALA A 726 -9.98 -67.02 7.17
N ALA A 727 -10.79 -67.97 6.73
CA ALA A 727 -12.02 -68.38 7.42
C ALA A 727 -11.80 -69.45 8.49
N GLY A 728 -10.68 -70.21 8.43
CA GLY A 728 -10.41 -71.32 9.34
C GLY A 728 -11.36 -72.51 9.19
N LYS A 729 -12.04 -72.63 8.03
CA LYS A 729 -13.16 -73.59 7.81
C LYS A 729 -12.80 -74.85 7.02
N CYS A 730 -11.55 -75.01 6.58
CA CYS A 730 -11.13 -76.14 5.73
C CYS A 730 -10.34 -77.23 6.48
N ALA A 731 -10.66 -77.47 7.75
CA ALA A 731 -9.97 -78.50 8.53
C ALA A 731 -10.12 -79.88 7.86
N GLY A 732 -9.00 -80.55 7.57
CA GLY A 732 -8.97 -81.87 6.94
C GLY A 732 -9.09 -81.89 5.41
N LEU A 733 -9.27 -80.74 4.75
CA LEU A 733 -9.28 -80.65 3.30
C LEU A 733 -7.84 -80.61 2.75
N GLN A 734 -7.50 -81.57 1.88
CA GLN A 734 -6.22 -81.57 1.16
C GLN A 734 -6.43 -80.96 -0.22
N LEU A 735 -5.84 -79.78 -0.45
CA LEU A 735 -5.85 -79.12 -1.74
C LEU A 735 -4.62 -79.53 -2.54
N ASP A 736 -4.83 -79.76 -3.83
CA ASP A 736 -3.77 -80.06 -4.79
C ASP A 736 -2.91 -78.83 -5.13
N ASN A 737 -2.04 -78.97 -6.13
CA ASN A 737 -1.22 -77.87 -6.66
C ASN A 737 -2.08 -76.60 -6.87
N GLY A 738 -1.60 -75.48 -6.34
CA GLY A 738 -2.32 -74.21 -6.29
C GLY A 738 -2.80 -73.67 -7.64
N ALA A 739 -2.12 -74.02 -8.74
CA ALA A 739 -2.50 -73.58 -10.08
C ALA A 739 -3.66 -74.38 -10.71
N LEU A 740 -3.95 -75.59 -10.20
CA LEU A 740 -5.02 -76.45 -10.69
C LEU A 740 -6.39 -75.93 -10.22
N PRO A 741 -7.48 -76.23 -10.95
CA PRO A 741 -8.83 -75.93 -10.48
C PRO A 741 -9.12 -76.67 -9.18
N VAL A 742 -9.86 -76.00 -8.30
CA VAL A 742 -10.37 -76.61 -7.08
C VAL A 742 -11.39 -77.70 -7.44
N HIS A 743 -11.22 -78.85 -6.80
CA HIS A 743 -12.06 -80.03 -6.95
C HIS A 743 -12.05 -80.80 -5.63
N ASN A 744 -12.83 -81.88 -5.53
CA ASN A 744 -12.98 -82.69 -4.32
C ASN A 744 -13.40 -81.87 -3.09
N ILE A 745 -14.20 -80.83 -3.32
CA ILE A 745 -14.82 -80.01 -2.28
C ILE A 745 -16.33 -80.26 -2.25
N SER A 746 -16.99 -80.03 -1.12
CA SER A 746 -18.46 -80.09 -1.05
C SER A 746 -19.09 -78.79 -1.51
N ARG A 747 -20.37 -78.86 -1.90
CA ARG A 747 -21.20 -77.69 -2.21
C ARG A 747 -21.18 -76.67 -1.07
N GLU A 748 -21.28 -77.11 0.17
CA GLU A 748 -21.28 -76.23 1.34
C GLU A 748 -19.95 -75.48 1.47
N GLN A 749 -18.82 -76.12 1.16
CA GLN A 749 -17.51 -75.47 1.18
C GLN A 749 -17.40 -74.41 0.07
N ALA A 750 -17.95 -74.67 -1.12
CA ALA A 750 -18.02 -73.70 -2.21
C ALA A 750 -18.93 -72.51 -1.88
N GLU A 751 -20.09 -72.76 -1.27
CA GLU A 751 -21.00 -71.70 -0.81
C GLU A 751 -20.35 -70.85 0.29
N GLN A 752 -19.58 -71.45 1.20
CA GLN A 752 -18.81 -70.71 2.20
C GLN A 752 -17.71 -69.84 1.58
N TYR A 753 -17.00 -70.35 0.56
CA TYR A 753 -16.04 -69.56 -0.22
C TYR A 753 -16.72 -68.35 -0.86
N ILE A 754 -17.87 -68.54 -1.50
CA ILE A 754 -18.64 -67.48 -2.16
C ILE A 754 -19.12 -66.43 -1.16
N GLN A 755 -19.63 -66.87 0.00
CA GLN A 755 -20.07 -65.97 1.07
C GLN A 755 -18.91 -65.17 1.65
N TRP A 756 -17.76 -65.82 1.88
CA TRP A 756 -16.55 -65.16 2.34
C TRP A 756 -16.08 -64.12 1.32
N LEU A 757 -15.94 -64.48 0.04
CA LEU A 757 -15.52 -63.57 -1.00
C LEU A 757 -16.47 -62.37 -1.11
N SER A 758 -17.78 -62.62 -1.00
CA SER A 758 -18.79 -61.56 -1.03
C SER A 758 -18.65 -60.57 0.11
N ALA A 759 -18.39 -61.07 1.33
CA ALA A 759 -18.13 -60.23 2.49
C ALA A 759 -16.80 -59.46 2.37
N GLU A 760 -15.78 -60.11 1.83
CA GLU A 760 -14.43 -59.58 1.70
C GLU A 760 -14.34 -58.42 0.69
N THR A 761 -15.07 -58.50 -0.42
CA THR A 761 -15.07 -57.48 -1.47
C THR A 761 -16.26 -56.52 -1.39
N GLY A 762 -17.26 -56.80 -0.54
CA GLY A 762 -18.54 -56.08 -0.52
C GLY A 762 -19.39 -56.27 -1.78
N ARG A 763 -19.15 -57.33 -2.57
CA ARG A 763 -19.89 -57.65 -3.80
C ARG A 763 -20.72 -58.91 -3.62
N SER A 764 -21.83 -59.03 -4.36
CA SER A 764 -22.66 -60.24 -4.30
C SER A 764 -22.20 -61.25 -5.35
N TYR A 765 -21.43 -62.27 -4.92
CA TYR A 765 -21.04 -63.38 -5.77
C TYR A 765 -21.98 -64.57 -5.62
N ARG A 766 -22.10 -65.38 -6.67
CA ARG A 766 -22.92 -66.59 -6.68
C ARG A 766 -22.43 -67.59 -7.73
N LEU A 767 -22.92 -68.82 -7.64
CA LEU A 767 -22.87 -69.76 -8.76
C LEU A 767 -23.74 -69.21 -9.91
N PRO A 768 -23.33 -69.39 -11.17
CA PRO A 768 -24.16 -69.02 -12.31
C PRO A 768 -25.40 -69.89 -12.40
N SER A 769 -26.48 -69.32 -12.93
CA SER A 769 -27.59 -70.13 -13.43
C SER A 769 -27.16 -70.90 -14.69
N GLU A 770 -27.82 -72.00 -14.98
CA GLU A 770 -27.56 -72.80 -16.18
C GLU A 770 -27.56 -71.95 -17.47
N THR A 771 -28.49 -71.01 -17.60
CA THR A 771 -28.63 -70.16 -18.78
C THR A 771 -27.51 -69.13 -18.87
N GLU A 772 -27.11 -68.51 -17.77
CA GLU A 772 -25.98 -67.57 -17.71
C GLU A 772 -24.66 -68.27 -18.00
N TRP A 773 -24.46 -69.44 -17.41
CA TRP A 773 -23.26 -70.25 -17.63
C TRP A 773 -23.16 -70.68 -19.09
N PHE A 774 -24.25 -71.19 -19.68
CA PHE A 774 -24.25 -71.63 -21.07
C PHE A 774 -23.97 -70.47 -22.05
N ALA A 775 -24.59 -69.31 -21.83
CA ALA A 775 -24.32 -68.11 -22.64
C ALA A 775 -22.85 -67.68 -22.56
N ALA A 776 -22.26 -67.74 -21.36
CA ALA A 776 -20.87 -67.39 -21.12
C ALA A 776 -19.90 -68.42 -21.73
N ALA A 777 -20.09 -69.70 -21.46
CA ALA A 777 -19.22 -70.80 -21.90
C ALA A 777 -19.24 -70.98 -23.43
N SER A 778 -20.43 -70.94 -24.05
CA SER A 778 -20.59 -71.05 -25.52
C SER A 778 -20.30 -69.74 -26.28
N ALA A 779 -20.05 -68.63 -25.57
CA ALA A 779 -19.95 -67.30 -26.16
C ALA A 779 -21.11 -66.97 -27.12
N ASN A 780 -22.35 -67.20 -26.68
CA ASN A 780 -23.58 -67.11 -27.47
C ASN A 780 -23.64 -68.05 -28.69
N GLY A 781 -23.28 -69.32 -28.50
CA GLY A 781 -23.44 -70.38 -29.51
C GLY A 781 -22.27 -70.50 -30.51
N GLN A 782 -21.10 -69.97 -30.19
CA GLN A 782 -19.87 -70.21 -30.94
C GLN A 782 -19.35 -71.64 -30.70
N PRO A 783 -18.64 -72.24 -31.68
CA PRO A 783 -17.96 -73.52 -31.47
C PRO A 783 -16.97 -73.44 -30.30
N GLU A 784 -16.82 -74.53 -29.55
CA GLU A 784 -15.86 -74.55 -28.46
C GLU A 784 -14.41 -74.44 -28.96
N VAL A 785 -13.53 -74.04 -28.04
CA VAL A 785 -12.09 -74.00 -28.30
C VAL A 785 -11.53 -75.41 -28.54
N SER A 786 -10.63 -75.53 -29.50
CA SER A 786 -10.09 -76.82 -29.96
C SER A 786 -9.10 -77.47 -29.00
N ASP A 787 -8.54 -76.69 -28.07
CA ASP A 787 -7.55 -77.12 -27.08
C ASP A 787 -8.16 -77.41 -25.70
N ARG A 788 -9.50 -77.56 -25.61
CA ARG A 788 -10.20 -77.98 -24.39
C ARG A 788 -9.60 -79.27 -23.82
N ASN A 789 -9.42 -79.31 -22.49
CA ASN A 789 -8.80 -80.43 -21.79
C ASN A 789 -9.79 -81.60 -21.60
N CYS A 790 -10.21 -82.24 -22.70
CA CYS A 790 -11.11 -83.39 -22.72
C CYS A 790 -10.38 -84.66 -23.18
N SER A 791 -10.92 -85.84 -22.86
CA SER A 791 -10.30 -87.12 -23.18
C SER A 791 -10.26 -87.34 -24.69
N LEU A 792 -9.06 -87.46 -25.25
CA LEU A 792 -8.82 -87.81 -26.64
C LEU A 792 -7.87 -89.00 -26.71
N ARG A 793 -8.36 -90.11 -27.25
CA ARG A 793 -7.56 -91.29 -27.58
C ARG A 793 -7.62 -91.51 -29.09
N TYR A 794 -6.55 -91.15 -29.80
CA TYR A 794 -6.46 -91.34 -31.24
C TYR A 794 -5.03 -91.65 -31.66
N GLY A 795 -4.82 -92.76 -32.38
CA GLY A 795 -3.53 -93.11 -32.97
C GLY A 795 -2.37 -93.25 -31.98
N GLY A 796 -2.62 -93.73 -30.75
CA GLY A 796 -1.58 -93.89 -29.71
C GLY A 796 -1.27 -92.62 -28.90
N ILE A 797 -1.92 -91.48 -29.20
CA ILE A 797 -1.84 -90.27 -28.39
C ILE A 797 -3.01 -90.26 -27.40
N GLU A 798 -2.69 -90.13 -26.11
CA GLU A 798 -3.68 -89.89 -25.05
C GLU A 798 -3.50 -88.46 -24.51
N ARG A 799 -4.58 -87.67 -24.54
CA ARG A 799 -4.66 -86.31 -23.95
C ARG A 799 -5.91 -86.22 -23.08
N GLY A 800 -5.89 -85.29 -22.10
CA GLY A 800 -7.03 -85.08 -21.20
C GLY A 800 -7.09 -86.01 -19.98
N LEU A 801 -5.96 -86.65 -19.60
CA LEU A 801 -5.94 -87.56 -18.45
C LEU A 801 -5.72 -86.82 -17.13
N GLU A 802 -4.93 -85.75 -17.13
CA GLU A 802 -4.59 -84.95 -15.95
C GLU A 802 -5.29 -83.58 -15.98
N LEU A 803 -5.44 -82.98 -14.80
CA LEU A 803 -5.87 -81.59 -14.69
C LEU A 803 -4.77 -80.66 -15.24
N VAL A 804 -5.20 -79.60 -15.91
CA VAL A 804 -4.31 -78.50 -16.30
C VAL A 804 -4.56 -77.30 -15.39
N ALA A 805 -3.61 -76.37 -15.35
CA ALA A 805 -3.77 -75.15 -14.59
C ALA A 805 -5.02 -74.39 -15.04
N ALA A 806 -5.75 -73.78 -14.10
CA ALA A 806 -7.00 -73.08 -14.37
C ALA A 806 -6.84 -71.95 -15.41
N ASN A 807 -5.64 -71.38 -15.50
CA ASN A 807 -5.27 -70.32 -16.45
C ASN A 807 -4.58 -70.82 -17.74
N ALA A 808 -4.40 -72.12 -17.91
CA ALA A 808 -3.78 -72.69 -19.10
C ALA A 808 -4.83 -73.03 -20.16
N GLY A 809 -4.61 -72.58 -21.39
CA GLY A 809 -5.49 -72.85 -22.53
C GLY A 809 -5.93 -71.56 -23.24
N LYS A 810 -6.58 -71.70 -24.41
CA LYS A 810 -7.16 -70.57 -25.12
C LYS A 810 -8.47 -70.15 -24.50
N ALA A 811 -8.67 -68.84 -24.44
CA ALA A 811 -9.95 -68.26 -24.09
C ALA A 811 -10.96 -68.37 -25.23
N ASN A 812 -12.24 -68.51 -24.89
CA ASN A 812 -13.33 -68.32 -25.83
C ASN A 812 -13.46 -66.83 -26.24
N PRO A 813 -14.34 -66.46 -27.20
CA PRO A 813 -14.51 -65.07 -27.64
C PRO A 813 -14.92 -64.06 -26.55
N PHE A 814 -15.38 -64.52 -25.39
CA PHE A 814 -15.65 -63.67 -24.23
C PHE A 814 -14.48 -63.54 -23.26
N GLY A 815 -13.40 -64.27 -23.50
CA GLY A 815 -12.21 -64.24 -22.66
C GLY A 815 -12.20 -65.28 -21.55
N ILE A 816 -13.13 -66.24 -21.55
CA ILE A 816 -13.24 -67.30 -20.54
C ILE A 816 -12.37 -68.49 -20.95
N VAL A 817 -11.57 -69.01 -20.03
CA VAL A 817 -10.65 -70.15 -20.23
C VAL A 817 -11.20 -71.38 -19.50
N ASN A 818 -10.99 -72.57 -20.08
CA ASN A 818 -11.43 -73.86 -19.53
C ASN A 818 -12.91 -73.85 -19.11
N ALA A 819 -13.80 -73.28 -19.95
CA ALA A 819 -15.25 -73.37 -19.72
C ALA A 819 -15.83 -74.75 -20.04
N VAL A 820 -15.09 -75.56 -20.79
CA VAL A 820 -15.48 -76.90 -21.23
C VAL A 820 -14.25 -77.77 -21.15
N GLY A 821 -14.37 -78.95 -20.56
CA GLY A 821 -13.23 -79.80 -20.22
C GLY A 821 -12.50 -79.31 -18.96
N ASN A 822 -11.40 -79.98 -18.61
CA ASN A 822 -10.74 -79.83 -17.31
C ASN A 822 -11.65 -80.33 -16.17
N VAL A 823 -12.26 -79.44 -15.36
CA VAL A 823 -13.35 -79.82 -14.46
C VAL A 823 -14.70 -79.40 -15.04
N GLN A 824 -15.75 -80.17 -14.75
CA GLN A 824 -17.12 -79.69 -14.90
C GLN A 824 -17.38 -78.61 -13.85
N GLU A 825 -18.34 -77.73 -14.13
CA GLU A 825 -18.61 -76.59 -13.26
C GLU A 825 -20.00 -76.65 -12.69
N TRP A 826 -20.12 -76.37 -11.39
CA TRP A 826 -21.42 -76.24 -10.75
C TRP A 826 -22.21 -75.04 -11.25
N VAL A 827 -23.44 -75.31 -11.64
CA VAL A 827 -24.45 -74.32 -12.05
C VAL A 827 -25.79 -74.60 -11.37
N ILE A 828 -26.61 -73.57 -11.26
CA ILE A 828 -27.97 -73.68 -10.70
C ILE A 828 -28.97 -73.85 -11.84
N GLY A 829 -29.64 -75.00 -11.87
CA GLY A 829 -30.71 -75.30 -12.83
C GLY A 829 -32.00 -74.50 -12.59
N MET A 830 -32.95 -74.61 -13.52
CA MET A 830 -34.22 -73.85 -13.47
C MET A 830 -35.07 -74.12 -12.22
N ASP A 831 -35.03 -75.34 -11.66
CA ASP A 831 -35.75 -75.75 -10.45
C ASP A 831 -34.87 -75.68 -9.19
N LYS A 832 -33.77 -74.91 -9.23
CA LYS A 832 -32.77 -74.74 -8.16
C LYS A 832 -31.95 -76.00 -7.82
N GLN A 833 -31.97 -77.01 -8.69
CA GLN A 833 -31.10 -78.18 -8.63
C GLN A 833 -29.65 -77.82 -8.97
N LEU A 834 -28.70 -78.52 -8.36
CA LEU A 834 -27.28 -78.39 -8.68
C LEU A 834 -26.96 -79.26 -9.90
N ILE A 835 -26.30 -78.68 -10.89
CA ILE A 835 -25.93 -79.34 -12.15
C ILE A 835 -24.42 -79.18 -12.34
N ALA A 836 -23.76 -80.22 -12.82
CA ALA A 836 -22.38 -80.16 -13.31
C ALA A 836 -22.42 -79.96 -14.84
N ALA A 837 -21.85 -78.86 -15.33
CA ALA A 837 -21.93 -78.41 -16.73
C ALA A 837 -20.55 -78.35 -17.41
N GLY A 838 -20.50 -78.50 -18.74
CA GLY A 838 -19.32 -78.25 -19.58
C GLY A 838 -18.44 -79.44 -19.92
N GLY A 839 -18.79 -80.65 -19.50
CA GLY A 839 -17.94 -81.83 -19.73
C GLY A 839 -16.61 -81.76 -18.96
N SER A 840 -16.14 -82.91 -18.50
CA SER A 840 -14.90 -83.04 -17.72
C SER A 840 -13.76 -83.49 -18.62
N ARG A 841 -12.54 -83.49 -18.06
CA ARG A 841 -11.39 -84.16 -18.67
C ARG A 841 -11.63 -85.64 -18.99
N LEU A 842 -12.52 -86.32 -18.27
CA LEU A 842 -12.85 -87.73 -18.52
C LEU A 842 -13.83 -87.93 -19.68
N ASP A 843 -14.54 -86.89 -20.09
CA ASP A 843 -15.48 -86.96 -21.20
C ASP A 843 -14.74 -87.02 -22.54
N ALA A 844 -15.17 -87.93 -23.42
CA ALA A 844 -14.63 -88.02 -24.76
C ALA A 844 -14.80 -86.69 -25.51
N MET A 845 -13.78 -86.25 -26.26
CA MET A 845 -13.74 -84.98 -26.99
C MET A 845 -15.00 -84.68 -27.82
N SER A 846 -15.71 -85.70 -28.33
CA SER A 846 -16.96 -85.57 -29.10
C SER A 846 -18.20 -85.25 -28.26
N ARG A 847 -18.17 -85.52 -26.96
CA ARG A 847 -19.27 -85.28 -25.99
C ARG A 847 -18.89 -84.30 -24.89
N CYS A 848 -17.68 -83.75 -24.93
CA CYS A 848 -17.20 -82.71 -24.02
C CYS A 848 -17.55 -81.34 -24.63
N LEU A 849 -18.79 -80.90 -24.42
CA LEU A 849 -19.40 -79.73 -25.07
C LEU A 849 -19.97 -78.79 -24.02
N ALA A 850 -20.22 -77.53 -24.40
CA ALA A 850 -20.93 -76.58 -23.54
C ALA A 850 -22.37 -77.02 -23.24
N THR A 851 -22.96 -77.91 -24.03
CA THR A 851 -24.30 -78.46 -23.78
C THR A 851 -24.31 -79.66 -22.83
N SER A 852 -23.13 -80.18 -22.47
CA SER A 852 -23.01 -81.34 -21.60
C SER A 852 -23.36 -80.96 -20.17
N LYS A 853 -24.32 -81.67 -19.59
CA LYS A 853 -24.81 -81.42 -18.23
C LYS A 853 -25.30 -82.69 -17.54
N THR A 854 -25.05 -82.80 -16.24
CA THR A 854 -25.52 -83.90 -15.40
C THR A 854 -26.03 -83.38 -14.05
N LEU A 855 -27.03 -84.04 -13.47
CA LEU A 855 -27.51 -83.71 -12.13
C LEU A 855 -26.44 -84.07 -11.10
N HIS A 856 -26.18 -83.18 -10.14
CA HIS A 856 -25.10 -83.34 -9.18
C HIS A 856 -25.60 -83.32 -7.73
N SER A 857 -25.05 -84.19 -6.88
CA SER A 857 -25.48 -84.33 -5.47
C SER A 857 -24.94 -83.25 -4.55
N GLY A 858 -23.82 -82.60 -4.92
CA GLY A 858 -23.09 -81.64 -4.10
C GLY A 858 -21.98 -82.25 -3.24
N ALA A 859 -21.79 -83.58 -3.29
CA ALA A 859 -20.63 -84.23 -2.71
C ALA A 859 -19.35 -83.90 -3.50
N GLY A 860 -18.18 -83.95 -2.84
CA GLY A 860 -16.90 -83.75 -3.53
C GLY A 860 -16.56 -84.92 -4.45
N ASP A 861 -16.01 -84.61 -5.62
CA ASP A 861 -15.49 -85.56 -6.60
C ASP A 861 -14.25 -85.00 -7.32
N GLU A 862 -13.56 -85.84 -8.10
CA GLU A 862 -12.30 -85.50 -8.77
C GLU A 862 -12.44 -84.73 -10.10
N ILE A 863 -13.66 -84.47 -10.55
CA ILE A 863 -13.96 -83.93 -11.88
C ILE A 863 -14.83 -82.68 -11.85
N THR A 864 -15.34 -82.27 -10.70
CA THR A 864 -16.25 -81.13 -10.57
C THR A 864 -15.63 -80.05 -9.70
N GLY A 865 -15.59 -78.84 -10.24
CA GLY A 865 -15.24 -77.61 -9.56
C GLY A 865 -16.30 -76.54 -9.80
N PHE A 866 -15.91 -75.28 -9.74
CA PHE A 866 -16.84 -74.18 -9.98
C PHE A 866 -16.15 -72.90 -10.43
N ARG A 867 -16.98 -72.03 -10.98
CA ARG A 867 -16.70 -70.61 -11.17
C ARG A 867 -17.82 -69.77 -10.62
N ILE A 868 -17.53 -68.49 -10.48
CA ILE A 868 -18.44 -67.52 -9.87
C ILE A 868 -18.87 -66.47 -10.88
N VAL A 869 -20.04 -65.91 -10.63
CA VAL A 869 -20.56 -64.74 -11.33
C VAL A 869 -20.98 -63.68 -10.32
N ARG A 870 -21.00 -62.42 -10.78
CA ARG A 870 -21.65 -61.33 -10.06
C ARG A 870 -22.34 -60.39 -11.02
N ASP A 871 -23.43 -59.80 -10.54
CA ASP A 871 -24.12 -58.73 -11.25
C ASP A 871 -23.30 -57.43 -11.17
N LEU A 872 -23.33 -56.64 -12.26
CA LEU A 872 -22.72 -55.32 -12.27
C LEU A 872 -23.69 -54.31 -11.65
N VAL A 873 -23.21 -53.52 -10.69
CA VAL A 873 -23.95 -52.38 -10.16
C VAL A 873 -23.66 -51.22 -11.10
N ARG A 874 -24.65 -50.79 -11.88
CA ARG A 874 -24.53 -49.68 -12.84
C ARG A 874 -25.20 -48.43 -12.34
#